data_AF-A0A3M2RVE8-F1
#
_entry.id   AF-A0A3M2RVE8-F1
#
_cell.length_a   1.000
_cell.length_b   1.000
_cell.length_c   1.000
_cell.angle_alpha   90.00
_cell.angle_beta   90.00
_cell.angle_gamma   90.00
#
_symmetry.space_group_name_H-M   'P 1'
#
loop_
_entity.id
_entity.type
_entity.pdbx_description
1 polymer ?
#
loop_
_entity_poly.entity_id
_entity_poly.type
_entity_poly.pdbx_seq_one_letter_code
_entity_poly.pdbx_strand_id
1 'polypeptide(L)'
;MSAAAQRLGQLSQQLETSGQRAKNALLEAKPSDVVITVAVRTALTKARKGYLKDTPLEGLLEPLLKNVREKAGFDPTLVEEIVVGNVLHKDAPFVTRASAIAAGYPPTTAISTVSRWCSSGLLAVESVANKIAAGSIDIGVAVGAESMSINPDNGSPDFPEEFEKNETIKEIKMPMPWTAENVAADFGVTREKQDEYAAASSQKAEHAQKSGLSSQEIVPIKTTWKDPKTGEPCTVIVEKDDGTRYGTTKEGLSKIRSAFPQWPPSTTTGGNTSQITDGAAAVLLMRRDVAERLGVSILGKFVKSTVVGLDPRVMGIGPALAIPKLLRKVGISKDDVDVFEINEAFASMLVYCVEHLKLDPSRVNPRGGAIAIGHPLGCTGARQIVTALAELKERGSRIAVTSMCIGSGMGMASLIVSEQFDILLNMRDSATRDDASAVGKPSLDAVEDITDLEPVTLDAETNKRIVRKIDWKLMPILCITYALQYYDKAVISQAAIFGLRSDLGLESGLRYSWVMLIFFFGHIVGMYPCSLLAQRFRPRRVCSTLNIIWAMIVLTTPACKSYSGILANRFFLGLVESGISPILMLVVGLWYTHEEQQLRSSWWYSFSGGSLLISPLVNFGLAHITAGGLAPWQYMFLVAGAVTLAWGVSLIWLFPDTPQEAKGWTPEEKRLLMERSRRDNSGTENTRLKGYQVREALLDYQLWCLAAIGLLSNTGAAALTTFASIMFSGMGFSPRVSLLLNIPLGAMAFLSVLGAGYLGTTRLGRLRTSALACLPVILGCSLVWKLPSSQPGGRIFGLYLISFFSGCWLQAISLGTSNVAGYSKKGAYAAGIWIGYCFGNIIGPLLFDAKYAPRYDESFTGVLICFTTLCVISLGLRFLLARRNAGRDAKYGAPEFQHGLDDITDKENKSFRWTL
;
A
#
# COMPACT_ATOMS: atom_id res chain seq x y z
N MET A 1 -7.78 -37.97 -3.74
CA MET A 1 -7.65 -37.01 -2.61
C MET A 1 -9.03 -36.44 -2.31
N SER A 2 -9.46 -36.40 -1.05
CA SER A 2 -10.81 -35.94 -0.69
C SER A 2 -10.98 -34.43 -0.93
N ALA A 3 -12.21 -33.96 -1.19
CA ALA A 3 -12.52 -32.53 -1.40
C ALA A 3 -12.07 -31.62 -0.23
N ALA A 4 -11.91 -32.18 0.97
CA ALA A 4 -11.35 -31.49 2.12
C ALA A 4 -9.83 -31.21 1.96
N ALA A 5 -9.08 -32.16 1.40
CA ALA A 5 -7.64 -31.97 1.11
C ALA A 5 -7.40 -30.91 0.03
N GLN A 6 -8.28 -30.83 -0.99
CA GLN A 6 -8.21 -29.77 -2.01
C GLN A 6 -8.55 -28.37 -1.46
N ARG A 7 -9.55 -28.25 -0.58
CA ARG A 7 -9.87 -26.98 0.10
C ARG A 7 -8.76 -26.53 1.05
N LEU A 8 -8.14 -27.46 1.77
CA LEU A 8 -6.97 -27.17 2.60
C LEU A 8 -5.76 -26.74 1.76
N GLY A 9 -5.53 -27.36 0.61
CA GLY A 9 -4.49 -26.95 -0.34
C GLY A 9 -4.71 -25.53 -0.90
N GLN A 10 -5.95 -25.18 -1.27
CA GLN A 10 -6.28 -23.83 -1.76
C GLN A 10 -6.15 -22.76 -0.66
N LEU A 11 -6.52 -23.07 0.58
CA LEU A 11 -6.32 -22.19 1.74
C LEU A 11 -4.83 -22.01 2.08
N SER A 12 -4.04 -23.08 2.03
CA SER A 12 -2.57 -23.02 2.20
C SER A 12 -1.94 -22.13 1.13
N GLN A 13 -2.35 -22.29 -0.13
CA GLN A 13 -1.83 -21.51 -1.25
C GLN A 13 -2.25 -20.03 -1.18
N GLN A 14 -3.45 -19.72 -0.67
CA GLN A 14 -3.90 -18.34 -0.40
C GLN A 14 -3.15 -17.70 0.79
N LEU A 15 -2.80 -18.48 1.82
CA LEU A 15 -2.01 -18.01 2.97
C LEU A 15 -0.54 -17.80 2.59
N GLU A 16 0.06 -18.70 1.81
CA GLU A 16 1.42 -18.57 1.27
C GLU A 16 1.54 -17.37 0.32
N THR A 17 0.57 -17.15 -0.57
CA THR A 17 0.57 -15.97 -1.45
C THR A 17 0.36 -14.64 -0.70
N SER A 18 -0.37 -14.65 0.41
CA SER A 18 -0.50 -13.50 1.32
C SER A 18 0.80 -13.20 2.08
N GLY A 19 1.44 -14.23 2.65
CA GLY A 19 2.72 -14.11 3.37
C GLY A 19 3.85 -13.65 2.47
N GLN A 20 3.98 -14.25 1.28
CA GLN A 20 4.97 -13.85 0.28
C GLN A 20 4.79 -12.38 -0.16
N ARG A 21 3.55 -11.93 -0.25
CA ARG A 21 3.24 -10.54 -0.56
C ARG A 21 3.65 -9.59 0.57
N ALA A 22 3.34 -9.94 1.82
CA ALA A 22 3.73 -9.13 2.97
C ALA A 22 5.25 -9.04 3.09
N LYS A 23 5.96 -10.16 2.87
CA LYS A 23 7.42 -10.20 2.77
C LYS A 23 7.94 -9.26 1.68
N ASN A 24 7.39 -9.34 0.46
CA ASN A 24 7.83 -8.46 -0.63
C ASN A 24 7.57 -6.97 -0.32
N ALA A 25 6.42 -6.63 0.28
CA ALA A 25 6.09 -5.25 0.66
C ALA A 25 6.96 -4.69 1.81
N LEU A 26 7.52 -5.58 2.62
CA LEU A 26 8.46 -5.28 3.69
C LEU A 26 9.89 -5.11 3.16
N LEU A 27 10.26 -5.84 2.10
CA LEU A 27 11.55 -5.70 1.42
C LEU A 27 11.62 -4.47 0.50
N GLU A 28 10.50 -4.05 -0.10
CA GLU A 28 10.41 -2.87 -0.96
C GLU A 28 10.91 -1.58 -0.28
N ALA A 29 11.86 -0.88 -0.90
CA ALA A 29 12.37 0.41 -0.46
C ALA A 29 11.35 1.53 -0.77
N LYS A 30 11.06 2.39 0.20
CA LYS A 30 10.15 3.53 0.06
C LYS A 30 10.84 4.81 0.54
N PRO A 31 10.63 5.98 -0.10
CA PRO A 31 11.25 7.24 0.31
C PRO A 31 10.92 7.66 1.75
N SER A 32 9.78 7.21 2.28
CA SER A 32 9.37 7.47 3.68
C SER A 32 9.91 6.44 4.68
N ASP A 33 10.66 5.43 4.24
CA ASP A 33 11.25 4.44 5.15
C ASP A 33 12.22 5.13 6.12
N VAL A 34 12.26 4.62 7.35
CA VAL A 34 13.29 5.01 8.31
C VAL A 34 14.48 4.10 8.10
N VAL A 35 15.53 4.65 7.50
CA VAL A 35 16.74 3.92 7.13
C VAL A 35 17.83 4.09 8.16
N ILE A 36 18.65 3.06 8.29
CA ILE A 36 19.83 2.99 9.13
C ILE A 36 21.04 3.17 8.23
N THR A 37 21.86 4.19 8.47
CA THR A 37 23.06 4.49 7.66
C THR A 37 24.36 4.23 8.41
N VAL A 38 24.33 4.26 9.75
CA VAL A 38 25.45 3.86 10.61
C VAL A 38 24.94 2.93 11.71
N ALA A 39 25.64 1.83 11.94
CA ALA A 39 25.37 0.89 13.03
C ALA A 39 26.72 0.41 13.59
N VAL A 40 27.03 0.78 14.83
CA VAL A 40 28.32 0.49 15.48
C VAL A 40 28.15 0.21 16.97
N ARG A 41 29.07 -0.55 17.56
CA ARG A 41 29.11 -0.78 19.01
C ARG A 41 30.53 -0.72 19.55
N THR A 42 30.66 -0.55 20.85
CA THR A 42 31.92 -0.81 21.55
C THR A 42 32.14 -2.32 21.68
N ALA A 43 33.36 -2.71 22.02
CA ALA A 43 33.57 -4.00 22.67
C ALA A 43 32.74 -4.07 23.97
N LEU A 44 32.28 -5.27 24.30
CA LEU A 44 31.54 -5.59 25.50
C LEU A 44 32.48 -6.26 26.50
N THR A 45 32.63 -5.66 27.68
CA THR A 45 33.57 -6.18 28.69
C THR A 45 32.88 -6.51 29.99
N LYS A 46 33.32 -7.59 30.65
CA LYS A 46 32.84 -8.03 31.96
C LYS A 46 32.91 -6.87 32.96
N ALA A 47 31.80 -6.60 33.62
CA ALA A 47 31.78 -5.59 34.67
C ALA A 47 32.75 -5.96 35.81
N ARG A 48 33.32 -4.94 36.46
CA ARG A 48 34.27 -4.97 37.59
C ARG A 48 35.64 -5.58 37.30
N LYS A 49 35.79 -6.39 36.25
CA LYS A 49 37.03 -7.12 35.96
C LYS A 49 37.56 -6.91 34.54
N GLY A 50 36.71 -6.52 33.61
CA GLY A 50 37.05 -6.33 32.21
C GLY A 50 37.78 -5.03 31.92
N TYR A 51 38.04 -4.78 30.64
CA TYR A 51 38.82 -3.62 30.22
C TYR A 51 38.08 -2.27 30.30
N LEU A 52 36.75 -2.25 30.41
CA LEU A 52 35.97 -1.02 30.63
C LEU A 52 35.56 -0.80 32.09
N LYS A 53 36.12 -1.56 33.04
CA LYS A 53 35.71 -1.51 34.46
C LYS A 53 35.84 -0.13 35.13
N ASP A 54 36.78 0.69 34.65
CA ASP A 54 37.04 2.03 35.17
C ASP A 54 36.47 3.12 34.23
N THR A 55 35.74 2.73 33.19
CA THR A 55 35.19 3.65 32.18
C THR A 55 33.79 4.11 32.58
N PRO A 56 33.59 5.41 32.86
CA PRO A 56 32.26 5.95 33.16
C PRO A 56 31.41 6.04 31.89
N LEU A 57 30.12 6.36 32.05
CA LEU A 57 29.16 6.34 30.94
C LEU A 57 29.56 7.33 29.82
N GLU A 58 30.00 8.53 30.17
CA GLU A 58 30.53 9.52 29.23
C GLU A 58 31.77 9.04 28.49
N GLY A 59 32.61 8.23 29.15
CA GLY A 59 33.79 7.61 28.54
C GLY A 59 33.46 6.53 27.51
N LEU A 60 32.22 6.02 27.52
CA LEU A 60 31.69 5.16 26.47
C LEU A 60 30.97 5.97 25.38
N LEU A 61 30.18 6.97 25.79
CA LEU A 61 29.30 7.73 24.91
C LEU A 61 30.04 8.71 24.00
N GLU A 62 30.96 9.52 24.54
CA GLU A 62 31.69 10.51 23.76
C GLU A 62 32.44 9.88 22.58
N PRO A 63 33.31 8.87 22.76
CA PRO A 63 34.06 8.30 21.65
C PRO A 63 33.16 7.53 20.67
N LEU A 64 32.08 6.90 21.14
CA LEU A 64 31.12 6.22 20.28
C LEU A 64 30.35 7.22 19.39
N LEU A 65 29.82 8.29 19.99
CA LEU A 65 29.10 9.36 19.27
C LEU A 65 30.02 10.07 18.29
N LYS A 66 31.27 10.31 18.68
CA LYS A 66 32.29 10.85 17.79
C LYS A 66 32.51 9.93 16.58
N ASN A 67 32.59 8.62 16.78
CA ASN A 67 32.72 7.67 15.68
C ASN A 67 31.48 7.64 14.76
N VAL A 68 30.27 7.71 15.34
CA VAL A 68 29.03 7.81 14.57
C VAL A 68 29.04 9.07 13.71
N ARG A 69 29.41 10.22 14.28
CA ARG A 69 29.54 11.50 13.59
C ARG A 69 30.54 11.41 12.43
N GLU A 70 31.72 10.84 12.67
CA GLU A 70 32.77 10.68 11.65
C GLU A 70 32.33 9.72 10.52
N LYS A 71 31.54 8.69 10.84
CA LYS A 71 31.01 7.74 9.85
C LYS A 71 29.73 8.23 9.15
N ALA A 72 29.09 9.28 9.64
CA ALA A 72 27.81 9.75 9.15
C ALA A 72 27.88 10.19 7.68
N GLY A 73 28.99 10.79 7.25
CA GLY A 73 29.20 11.22 5.86
C GLY A 73 28.45 12.50 5.47
N PHE A 74 27.87 13.23 6.43
CA PHE A 74 27.17 14.50 6.23
C PHE A 74 27.42 15.47 7.40
N ASP A 75 26.95 16.72 7.26
CA ASP A 75 27.10 17.75 8.31
C ASP A 75 26.34 17.35 9.60
N PRO A 76 27.03 17.14 10.74
CA PRO A 76 26.39 16.73 11.99
C PRO A 76 25.41 17.75 12.57
N THR A 77 25.41 19.00 12.09
CA THR A 77 24.40 19.99 12.50
C THR A 77 22.98 19.62 12.07
N LEU A 78 22.85 18.71 11.09
CA LEU A 78 21.57 18.18 10.63
C LEU A 78 20.97 17.13 11.59
N VAL A 79 21.72 16.64 12.58
CA VAL A 79 21.18 15.73 13.59
C VAL A 79 20.33 16.53 14.57
N GLU A 80 19.02 16.29 14.55
CA GLU A 80 18.06 17.05 15.34
C GLU A 80 17.89 16.48 16.74
N GLU A 81 17.99 15.16 16.91
CA GLU A 81 17.85 14.52 18.22
C GLU A 81 18.71 13.27 18.42
N ILE A 82 19.29 13.16 19.61
CA ILE A 82 19.94 11.95 20.12
C ILE A 82 19.05 11.35 21.23
N VAL A 83 18.73 10.07 21.15
CA VAL A 83 17.97 9.36 22.20
C VAL A 83 18.84 8.28 22.81
N VAL A 84 19.06 8.34 24.13
CA VAL A 84 19.93 7.39 24.84
C VAL A 84 19.12 6.47 25.74
N GLY A 85 19.15 5.17 25.43
CA GLY A 85 18.69 4.10 26.29
C GLY A 85 19.70 3.80 27.40
N ASN A 86 19.35 4.10 28.65
CA ASN A 86 20.15 3.81 29.83
C ASN A 86 19.23 3.38 30.97
N VAL A 87 19.70 2.48 31.86
CA VAL A 87 18.91 1.95 32.97
C VAL A 87 19.42 2.41 34.32
N LEU A 88 20.73 2.34 34.57
CA LEU A 88 21.27 2.39 35.94
C LEU A 88 21.84 3.76 36.34
N HIS A 89 22.14 4.64 35.38
CA HIS A 89 22.79 5.91 35.68
C HIS A 89 21.77 6.94 36.16
N LYS A 90 21.88 7.36 37.43
CA LYS A 90 20.93 8.30 38.06
C LYS A 90 20.85 9.65 37.34
N ASP A 91 22.01 10.18 36.95
CA ASP A 91 22.13 11.49 36.30
C ASP A 91 22.26 11.41 34.77
N ALA A 92 21.69 10.36 34.15
CA ALA A 92 21.82 10.11 32.71
C ALA A 92 21.52 11.33 31.82
N PRO A 93 20.47 12.16 32.07
CA PRO A 93 20.20 13.33 31.23
C PRO A 93 21.36 14.32 31.11
N PHE A 94 22.09 14.57 32.20
CA PHE A 94 23.23 15.50 32.21
C PHE A 94 24.45 14.91 31.52
N VAL A 95 24.79 13.67 31.88
CA VAL A 95 25.99 12.97 31.37
C VAL A 95 25.88 12.73 29.87
N THR A 96 24.72 12.29 29.39
CA THR A 96 24.48 12.07 27.96
C THR A 96 24.54 13.37 27.17
N ARG A 97 23.98 14.47 27.70
CA ARG A 97 24.04 15.80 27.07
C ARG A 97 25.47 16.29 26.92
N ALA A 98 26.25 16.21 28.00
CA ALA A 98 27.65 16.62 28.00
C ALA A 98 28.46 15.77 27.01
N SER A 99 28.22 14.46 26.96
CA SER A 99 28.90 13.54 26.05
C SER A 99 28.65 13.87 24.57
N ALA A 100 27.42 14.21 24.20
CA ALA A 100 27.09 14.60 22.83
C ALA A 100 27.79 15.89 22.40
N ILE A 101 27.81 16.91 23.26
CA ILE A 101 28.52 18.17 23.00
C ILE A 101 30.03 17.91 22.90
N ALA A 102 30.59 17.09 23.79
CA ALA A 102 32.01 16.72 23.77
C ALA A 102 32.38 15.93 22.50
N ALA A 103 31.49 15.07 22.00
CA ALA A 103 31.62 14.38 20.73
C ALA A 103 31.50 15.33 19.51
N GLY A 104 31.17 16.60 19.75
CA GLY A 104 31.11 17.68 18.77
C GLY A 104 29.81 17.74 17.97
N TYR A 105 28.69 17.35 18.57
CA TYR A 105 27.37 17.77 18.12
C TYR A 105 27.07 19.19 18.62
N PRO A 106 26.38 20.04 17.83
CA PRO A 106 26.12 21.41 18.25
C PRO A 106 25.13 21.48 19.42
N PRO A 107 25.13 22.58 20.20
CA PRO A 107 24.14 22.81 21.26
C PRO A 107 22.69 22.83 20.76
N THR A 108 22.46 22.97 19.46
CA THR A 108 21.13 22.95 18.83
C THR A 108 20.55 21.54 18.66
N THR A 109 21.39 20.50 18.55
CA THR A 109 20.92 19.10 18.56
C THR A 109 20.29 18.81 19.91
N ALA A 110 19.07 18.26 19.97
CA ALA A 110 18.39 17.90 21.22
C ALA A 110 18.86 16.54 21.76
N ILE A 111 18.62 16.26 23.04
CA ILE A 111 18.85 14.93 23.62
C ILE A 111 17.74 14.52 24.58
N SER A 112 17.41 13.23 24.59
CA SER A 112 16.54 12.63 25.60
C SER A 112 17.08 11.28 26.07
N THR A 113 16.70 10.88 27.28
CA THR A 113 17.02 9.56 27.83
C THR A 113 15.74 8.76 28.02
N VAL A 114 15.80 7.46 27.74
CA VAL A 114 14.64 6.55 27.84
C VAL A 114 15.01 5.31 28.63
N SER A 115 14.07 4.81 29.43
CA SER A 115 14.23 3.56 30.15
C SER A 115 13.01 2.65 30.01
N ARG A 116 13.26 1.43 29.58
CA ARG A 116 12.36 0.27 29.65
C ARG A 116 13.22 -0.97 29.90
N TRP A 117 14.01 -0.90 30.97
CA TRP A 117 14.94 -1.93 31.42
C TRP A 117 15.81 -2.49 30.28
N CYS A 118 15.88 -3.81 30.13
CA CYS A 118 16.73 -4.50 29.16
C CYS A 118 16.46 -4.10 27.69
N SER A 119 15.31 -3.45 27.40
CA SER A 119 14.94 -2.98 26.06
C SER A 119 15.25 -1.51 25.78
N SER A 120 15.84 -0.75 26.73
CA SER A 120 16.01 0.71 26.60
C SER A 120 16.72 1.13 25.31
N GLY A 121 17.75 0.40 24.87
CA GLY A 121 18.43 0.67 23.59
C GLY A 121 17.54 0.42 22.37
N LEU A 122 16.65 -0.58 22.43
CA LEU A 122 15.68 -0.84 21.36
C LEU A 122 14.54 0.18 21.37
N LEU A 123 14.13 0.65 22.57
CA LEU A 123 13.20 1.76 22.76
C LEU A 123 13.77 3.08 22.23
N ALA A 124 15.07 3.33 22.39
CA ALA A 124 15.72 4.49 21.80
C ALA A 124 15.62 4.47 20.27
N VAL A 125 15.88 3.31 19.65
CA VAL A 125 15.72 3.12 18.20
C VAL A 125 14.26 3.32 17.76
N GLU A 126 13.30 2.72 18.48
CA GLU A 126 11.87 2.91 18.23
C GLU A 126 11.46 4.39 18.36
N SER A 127 11.99 5.11 19.33
CA SER A 127 11.66 6.51 19.59
C SER A 127 12.14 7.42 18.46
N VAL A 128 13.39 7.28 18.04
CA VAL A 128 13.94 8.03 16.89
C VAL A 128 13.18 7.68 15.63
N ALA A 129 12.96 6.38 15.35
CA ALA A 129 12.25 5.96 14.16
C ALA A 129 10.81 6.47 14.10
N ASN A 130 10.09 6.45 15.22
CA ASN A 130 8.73 6.98 15.27
C ASN A 130 8.68 8.49 15.09
N LYS A 131 9.66 9.24 15.61
CA LYS A 131 9.75 10.70 15.39
C LYS A 131 10.03 11.02 13.92
N ILE A 132 10.90 10.25 13.26
CA ILE A 132 11.14 10.35 11.82
C ILE A 132 9.88 10.03 11.01
N ALA A 133 9.23 8.91 11.33
CA ALA A 133 8.01 8.48 10.65
C ALA A 133 6.83 9.46 10.85
N ALA A 134 6.81 10.18 11.97
CA ALA A 134 5.83 11.21 12.27
C ALA A 134 6.17 12.58 11.65
N GLY A 135 7.37 12.74 11.06
CA GLY A 135 7.87 14.01 10.53
C GLY A 135 8.22 15.04 11.61
N SER A 136 8.52 14.60 12.82
CA SER A 136 8.96 15.48 13.91
C SER A 136 10.45 15.83 13.83
N ILE A 137 11.25 14.93 13.25
CA ILE A 137 12.66 15.11 12.89
C ILE A 137 12.91 14.35 11.57
N ASP A 138 13.95 14.69 10.83
CA ASP A 138 14.39 13.96 9.63
C ASP A 138 15.59 13.05 9.93
N ILE A 139 16.47 13.43 10.88
CA ILE A 139 17.69 12.70 11.24
C ILE A 139 17.83 12.61 12.77
N GLY A 140 18.14 11.41 13.27
CA GLY A 140 18.44 11.21 14.69
C GLY A 140 19.39 10.05 14.98
N VAL A 141 19.98 10.06 16.17
CA VAL A 141 20.88 8.99 16.64
C VAL A 141 20.24 8.27 17.82
N ALA A 142 20.06 6.97 17.71
CA ALA A 142 19.63 6.13 18.81
C ALA A 142 20.85 5.43 19.43
N VAL A 143 21.05 5.61 20.73
CA VAL A 143 22.15 5.02 21.47
C VAL A 143 21.60 4.14 22.58
N GLY A 144 22.22 3.00 22.83
CA GLY A 144 22.07 2.27 24.08
C GLY A 144 23.41 2.20 24.77
N ALA A 145 23.49 2.52 26.06
CA ALA A 145 24.75 2.51 26.80
C ALA A 145 24.54 2.12 28.26
N GLU A 146 25.45 1.31 28.80
CA GLU A 146 25.46 0.96 30.20
C GLU A 146 26.90 0.76 30.70
N SER A 147 27.19 1.32 31.89
CA SER A 147 28.41 1.02 32.66
C SER A 147 27.95 0.45 34.00
N MET A 148 27.79 -0.87 34.06
CA MET A 148 27.37 -1.62 35.24
C MET A 148 28.50 -1.74 36.28
N SER A 149 29.75 -1.52 35.88
CA SER A 149 30.89 -1.40 36.79
C SER A 149 30.76 -0.18 37.70
N ILE A 150 30.40 0.97 37.12
CA ILE A 150 30.29 2.25 37.82
C ILE A 150 28.89 2.42 38.43
N ASN A 151 27.85 1.95 37.73
CA ASN A 151 26.46 2.07 38.16
C ASN A 151 25.91 0.66 38.43
N PRO A 152 26.11 0.11 39.64
CA PRO A 152 25.59 -1.22 39.98
C PRO A 152 24.06 -1.21 40.06
N ASP A 153 23.46 -2.34 39.68
CA ASP A 153 22.03 -2.57 39.86
C ASP A 153 21.74 -2.78 41.36
N ASN A 154 20.96 -1.87 41.94
CA ASN A 154 20.56 -1.88 43.35
C ASN A 154 19.14 -2.45 43.55
N GLY A 155 18.51 -2.99 42.49
CA GLY A 155 17.16 -3.53 42.55
C GLY A 155 16.05 -2.47 42.63
N SER A 156 14.84 -2.95 42.92
CA SER A 156 13.65 -2.10 43.06
C SER A 156 13.75 -1.22 44.32
N PRO A 157 13.27 0.03 44.29
CA PRO A 157 12.99 0.78 45.52
C PRO A 157 11.88 0.10 46.33
N ASP A 158 11.75 0.50 47.59
CA ASP A 158 10.60 0.12 48.42
C ASP A 158 9.33 0.84 47.98
N PHE A 159 8.20 0.14 48.13
CA PHE A 159 6.87 0.68 47.83
C PHE A 159 6.10 0.93 49.13
N PRO A 160 5.08 1.82 49.12
CA PRO A 160 4.18 1.98 50.27
C PRO A 160 3.54 0.65 50.66
N GLU A 161 3.36 0.38 51.95
CA GLU A 161 2.80 -0.89 52.46
C GLU A 161 1.47 -1.28 51.81
N GLU A 162 0.62 -0.31 51.47
CA GLU A 162 -0.65 -0.56 50.78
C GLU A 162 -0.46 -1.21 49.40
N PHE A 163 0.59 -0.82 48.68
CA PHE A 163 0.94 -1.40 47.38
C PHE A 163 1.47 -2.82 47.56
N GLU A 164 2.20 -3.07 48.65
CA GLU A 164 2.74 -4.39 48.95
C GLU A 164 1.67 -5.42 49.33
N LYS A 165 0.40 -5.04 49.51
CA LYS A 165 -0.71 -6.01 49.64
C LYS A 165 -1.03 -6.73 48.33
N ASN A 166 -0.61 -6.18 47.18
CA ASN A 166 -0.81 -6.80 45.88
C ASN A 166 0.34 -7.77 45.57
N GLU A 167 0.03 -9.06 45.38
CA GLU A 167 1.04 -10.09 45.12
C GLU A 167 1.87 -9.80 43.85
N THR A 168 1.25 -9.30 42.78
CA THR A 168 1.98 -8.93 41.55
C THR A 168 2.98 -7.79 41.79
N ILE A 169 2.67 -6.85 42.70
CA ILE A 169 3.61 -5.79 43.07
C ILE A 169 4.81 -6.37 43.84
N LYS A 170 4.60 -7.36 44.71
CA LYS A 170 5.70 -8.05 45.37
C LYS A 170 6.61 -8.75 44.36
N GLU A 171 6.03 -9.36 43.33
CA GLU A 171 6.79 -10.02 42.26
C GLU A 171 7.65 -9.05 41.46
N ILE A 172 7.25 -7.79 41.29
CA ILE A 172 8.07 -6.75 40.64
C ILE A 172 9.37 -6.48 41.42
N LYS A 173 9.36 -6.60 42.75
CA LYS A 173 10.57 -6.44 43.59
C LYS A 173 11.52 -7.64 43.49
N MET A 174 11.05 -8.77 42.96
CA MET A 174 11.87 -9.99 42.92
C MET A 174 12.98 -9.88 41.88
N PRO A 175 14.19 -10.37 42.21
CA PRO A 175 15.33 -10.25 41.31
C PRO A 175 15.18 -11.15 40.08
N MET A 176 15.75 -10.74 38.95
CA MET A 176 15.59 -11.44 37.68
C MET A 176 15.95 -12.95 37.72
N PRO A 177 16.99 -13.42 38.45
CA PRO A 177 17.26 -14.86 38.51
C PRO A 177 16.16 -15.69 39.19
N TRP A 178 15.38 -15.10 40.10
CA TRP A 178 14.19 -15.77 40.66
C TRP A 178 13.18 -16.06 39.54
N THR A 179 12.94 -15.09 38.65
CA THR A 179 12.08 -15.29 37.48
C THR A 179 12.64 -16.33 36.51
N ALA A 180 13.97 -16.49 36.43
CA ALA A 180 14.62 -17.50 35.59
C ALA A 180 14.35 -18.93 36.09
N GLU A 181 14.39 -19.13 37.42
CA GLU A 181 14.03 -20.41 38.04
C GLU A 181 12.53 -20.70 37.90
N ASN A 182 11.67 -19.69 38.03
CA ASN A 182 10.22 -19.86 37.80
C ASN A 182 9.92 -20.31 36.36
N VAL A 183 10.57 -19.71 35.37
CA VAL A 183 10.44 -20.16 33.97
C VAL A 183 10.95 -21.59 33.80
N ALA A 184 12.04 -21.97 34.48
CA ALA A 184 12.55 -23.33 34.43
C ALA A 184 11.58 -24.34 35.07
N ALA A 185 11.01 -23.99 36.23
CA ALA A 185 10.02 -24.79 36.95
C ALA A 185 8.73 -24.98 36.15
N ASP A 186 8.08 -23.86 35.80
CA ASP A 186 6.73 -23.84 35.24
C ASP A 186 6.66 -24.47 33.85
N PHE A 187 7.73 -24.34 33.07
CA PHE A 187 7.77 -24.79 31.68
C PHE A 187 8.72 -25.98 31.45
N GLY A 188 9.23 -26.60 32.52
CA GLY A 188 10.04 -27.82 32.45
C GLY A 188 11.38 -27.65 31.72
N VAL A 189 12.03 -26.50 31.85
CA VAL A 189 13.33 -26.25 31.20
C VAL A 189 14.47 -26.81 32.03
N THR A 190 14.87 -28.04 31.71
CA THR A 190 15.91 -28.80 32.40
C THR A 190 17.29 -28.12 32.38
N ARG A 191 18.12 -28.39 33.39
CA ARG A 191 19.51 -27.91 33.48
C ARG A 191 20.34 -28.29 32.25
N GLU A 192 20.16 -29.51 31.75
CA GLU A 192 20.91 -30.05 30.63
C GLU A 192 20.69 -29.22 29.36
N LYS A 193 19.45 -28.79 29.11
CA LYS A 193 19.10 -27.90 27.99
C LYS A 193 19.66 -26.49 28.17
N GLN A 194 19.61 -25.96 29.38
CA GLN A 194 20.17 -24.64 29.68
C GLN A 194 21.67 -24.59 29.39
N ASP A 195 22.41 -25.61 29.85
CA ASP A 195 23.85 -25.71 29.62
C ASP A 195 24.19 -26.00 28.16
N GLU A 196 23.37 -26.75 27.44
CA GLU A 196 23.53 -27.00 26.01
C GLU A 196 23.43 -25.71 25.18
N TYR A 197 22.39 -24.90 25.42
CA TYR A 197 22.23 -23.61 24.74
C TYR A 197 23.32 -22.60 25.12
N ALA A 198 23.76 -22.61 26.37
CA ALA A 198 24.85 -21.76 26.84
C ALA A 198 26.21 -22.13 26.21
N ALA A 199 26.49 -23.43 26.06
CA ALA A 199 27.66 -23.90 25.33
C ALA A 199 27.61 -23.49 23.86
N ALA A 200 26.47 -23.68 23.19
CA ALA A 200 26.28 -23.28 21.80
C ALA A 200 26.46 -21.77 21.61
N SER A 201 25.94 -20.93 22.51
CA SER A 201 26.15 -19.47 22.48
C SER A 201 27.64 -19.12 22.58
N SER A 202 28.36 -19.74 23.50
CA SER A 202 29.80 -19.52 23.70
C SER A 202 30.64 -19.97 22.49
N GLN A 203 30.31 -21.11 21.90
CA GLN A 203 31.00 -21.64 20.72
C GLN A 203 30.76 -20.78 19.47
N LYS A 204 29.54 -20.27 19.28
CA LYS A 204 29.23 -19.33 18.20
C LYS A 204 29.98 -18.00 18.37
N ALA A 205 30.05 -17.47 19.59
CA ALA A 205 30.83 -16.26 19.88
C ALA A 205 32.34 -16.48 19.68
N GLU A 206 32.87 -17.62 20.12
CA GLU A 206 34.26 -18.00 19.90
C GLU A 206 34.58 -18.07 18.40
N HIS A 207 33.70 -18.69 17.61
CA HIS A 207 33.85 -18.75 16.17
C HIS A 207 33.81 -17.35 15.53
N ALA A 208 32.86 -16.50 15.93
CA ALA A 208 32.73 -15.14 15.41
C ALA A 208 33.97 -14.28 15.72
N GLN A 209 34.55 -14.41 16.92
CA GLN A 209 35.78 -13.71 17.28
C GLN A 209 37.00 -14.24 16.53
N LYS A 210 37.19 -15.57 16.46
CA LYS A 210 38.33 -16.18 15.75
C LYS A 210 38.30 -15.88 14.25
N SER A 211 37.11 -15.74 13.67
CA SER A 211 36.92 -15.46 12.25
C SER A 211 36.90 -13.96 11.92
N GLY A 212 37.07 -13.07 12.91
CA GLY A 212 37.06 -11.62 12.70
C GLY A 212 35.69 -11.01 12.36
N LEU A 213 34.60 -11.75 12.54
CA LEU A 213 33.23 -11.26 12.28
C LEU A 213 32.84 -10.17 13.27
N SER A 214 33.25 -10.31 14.54
CA SER A 214 32.95 -9.33 15.59
C SER A 214 33.70 -8.00 15.43
N SER A 215 34.86 -7.97 14.76
CA SER A 215 35.60 -6.72 14.54
C SER A 215 34.93 -5.78 13.54
N GLN A 216 34.03 -6.28 12.68
CA GLN A 216 33.32 -5.45 11.70
C GLN A 216 32.35 -4.46 12.35
N GLU A 217 31.85 -4.80 13.54
CA GLU A 217 30.84 -4.04 14.29
C GLU A 217 31.43 -3.21 15.45
N ILE A 218 32.67 -3.53 15.87
CA ILE A 218 33.32 -2.91 17.04
C ILE A 218 34.07 -1.65 16.64
N VAL A 219 33.84 -0.57 17.40
CA VAL A 219 34.67 0.63 17.44
C VAL A 219 35.63 0.51 18.63
N PRO A 220 36.95 0.57 18.40
CA PRO A 220 37.94 0.57 19.48
C PRO A 220 37.77 1.78 20.39
N ILE A 221 37.69 1.55 21.70
CA ILE A 221 37.58 2.62 22.70
C ILE A 221 38.89 2.77 23.45
N LYS A 222 39.50 3.94 23.35
CA LYS A 222 40.67 4.32 24.16
C LYS A 222 40.18 4.79 25.53
N THR A 223 40.59 4.11 26.59
CA THR A 223 40.15 4.44 27.96
C THR A 223 41.26 4.29 28.98
N THR A 224 41.03 4.82 30.17
CA THR A 224 41.90 4.63 31.32
C THR A 224 41.49 3.35 32.03
N TRP A 225 42.45 2.46 32.27
CA TRP A 225 42.27 1.21 32.99
C TRP A 225 43.32 1.10 34.10
N LYS A 226 42.88 0.77 35.31
CA LYS A 226 43.76 0.60 36.47
C LYS A 226 44.17 -0.86 36.58
N ASP A 227 45.48 -1.13 36.55
CA ASP A 227 46.01 -2.48 36.70
C ASP A 227 45.62 -3.05 38.08
N PRO A 228 44.93 -4.21 38.14
CA PRO A 228 44.53 -4.82 39.41
C PRO A 228 45.71 -5.21 40.32
N LYS A 229 46.92 -5.37 39.79
CA LYS A 229 48.13 -5.73 40.54
C LYS A 229 48.88 -4.52 41.06
N THR A 230 49.03 -3.46 40.26
CA THR A 230 49.83 -2.28 40.63
C THR A 230 48.98 -1.10 41.11
N GLY A 231 47.70 -1.05 40.75
CA GLY A 231 46.80 0.08 41.03
C GLY A 231 47.04 1.31 40.15
N GLU A 232 48.07 1.30 39.29
CA GLU A 232 48.43 2.43 38.45
C GLU A 232 47.47 2.56 37.26
N PRO A 233 47.05 3.80 36.90
CA PRO A 233 46.27 4.05 35.71
C PRO A 233 47.14 3.91 34.46
N CYS A 234 46.71 3.11 33.50
CA CYS A 234 47.30 3.04 32.18
C CYS A 234 46.23 3.26 31.10
N THR A 235 46.67 3.64 29.91
CA THR A 235 45.76 3.81 28.78
C THR A 235 45.72 2.53 27.96
N VAL A 236 44.51 2.01 27.74
CA VAL A 236 44.27 0.81 26.93
C VAL A 236 43.34 1.11 25.77
N ILE A 237 43.44 0.32 24.70
CA ILE A 237 42.49 0.33 23.59
C ILE A 237 41.68 -0.95 23.66
N VAL A 238 40.36 -0.81 23.84
CA VAL A 238 39.44 -1.93 23.99
C VAL A 238 38.74 -2.17 22.66
N GLU A 239 39.09 -3.28 22.00
CA GLU A 239 38.64 -3.62 20.64
C GLU A 239 38.09 -5.04 20.49
N LYS A 240 38.01 -5.81 21.59
CA LYS A 240 37.50 -7.19 21.61
C LYS A 240 36.61 -7.43 22.82
N ASP A 241 35.55 -8.20 22.62
CA ASP A 241 34.69 -8.62 23.74
C ASP A 241 35.48 -9.59 24.64
N ASP A 242 35.59 -9.28 25.94
CA ASP A 242 36.36 -10.12 26.91
C ASP A 242 35.50 -11.14 27.67
N GLY A 243 34.21 -11.18 27.32
CA GLY A 243 33.22 -12.07 27.92
C GLY A 243 33.39 -13.54 27.51
N THR A 244 33.74 -13.78 26.25
CA THR A 244 33.71 -15.10 25.61
C THR A 244 34.77 -16.03 26.19
N ARG A 245 34.34 -17.23 26.60
CA ARG A 245 35.22 -18.27 27.14
C ARG A 245 35.43 -19.37 26.11
N TYR A 246 36.63 -19.45 25.56
CA TYR A 246 36.95 -20.41 24.51
C TYR A 246 36.96 -21.84 25.05
N GLY A 247 36.47 -22.78 24.24
CA GLY A 247 36.38 -24.19 24.60
C GLY A 247 35.28 -24.52 25.62
N THR A 248 34.27 -23.64 25.78
CA THR A 248 33.12 -23.94 26.65
C THR A 248 32.31 -25.11 26.08
N THR A 249 32.08 -26.14 26.90
CA THR A 249 31.30 -27.34 26.55
C THR A 249 30.16 -27.58 27.53
N LYS A 250 29.15 -28.34 27.10
CA LYS A 250 28.02 -28.76 27.95
C LYS A 250 28.50 -29.51 29.20
N GLU A 251 29.49 -30.39 29.05
CA GLU A 251 30.09 -31.17 30.13
C GLU A 251 30.92 -30.31 31.10
N GLY A 252 31.48 -29.20 30.61
CA GLY A 252 32.14 -28.21 31.45
C GLY A 252 31.14 -27.41 32.28
N LEU A 253 30.04 -26.98 31.64
CA LEU A 253 28.98 -26.21 32.27
C LEU A 253 28.20 -27.02 33.32
N SER A 254 27.98 -28.32 33.10
CA SER A 254 27.25 -29.18 34.05
C SER A 254 27.94 -29.31 35.41
N LYS A 255 29.24 -29.04 35.49
CA LYS A 255 30.03 -29.03 36.73
C LYS A 255 29.88 -27.74 37.55
N ILE A 256 29.30 -26.69 36.97
CA ILE A 256 29.11 -25.41 37.64
C ILE A 256 27.94 -25.52 38.62
N ARG A 257 28.18 -25.11 39.87
CA ARG A 257 27.16 -25.07 40.92
C ARG A 257 26.08 -24.02 40.60
N SER A 258 24.87 -24.26 41.08
CA SER A 258 23.79 -23.27 41.05
C SER A 258 24.26 -21.95 41.67
N ALA A 259 23.94 -20.84 41.01
CA ALA A 259 24.15 -19.51 41.56
C ALA A 259 23.07 -19.12 42.58
N PHE A 260 21.91 -19.79 42.53
CA PHE A 260 20.74 -19.47 43.36
C PHE A 260 20.11 -20.74 43.97
N PRO A 261 20.82 -21.44 44.88
CA PRO A 261 20.35 -22.69 45.48
C PRO A 261 19.10 -22.52 46.35
N GLN A 262 18.74 -21.30 46.73
CA GLN A 262 17.56 -20.99 47.53
C GLN A 262 16.24 -21.06 46.74
N TRP A 263 16.28 -21.09 45.41
CA TRP A 263 15.09 -21.10 44.56
C TRP A 263 15.06 -22.37 43.71
N PRO A 264 14.10 -23.29 43.92
CA PRO A 264 13.98 -24.48 43.08
C PRO A 264 13.50 -24.11 41.66
N PRO A 265 13.96 -24.80 40.60
CA PRO A 265 14.78 -26.03 40.62
C PRO A 265 16.29 -25.80 40.78
N SER A 266 16.74 -24.56 40.99
CA SER A 266 18.14 -24.18 41.22
C SER A 266 19.06 -24.53 40.05
N THR A 267 18.58 -24.30 38.83
CA THR A 267 19.24 -24.70 37.59
C THR A 267 20.10 -23.60 36.97
N THR A 268 19.90 -22.35 37.36
CA THR A 268 20.64 -21.18 36.90
C THR A 268 22.04 -21.16 37.51
N THR A 269 23.06 -20.95 36.68
CA THR A 269 24.46 -20.88 37.05
C THR A 269 25.14 -19.66 36.42
N GLY A 270 26.35 -19.34 36.89
CA GLY A 270 27.19 -18.34 36.23
C GLY A 270 27.63 -18.70 34.80
N GLY A 271 27.39 -19.93 34.35
CA GLY A 271 27.72 -20.39 33.00
C GLY A 271 26.56 -20.37 32.01
N ASN A 272 25.31 -20.32 32.50
CA ASN A 272 24.10 -20.34 31.68
C ASN A 272 23.23 -19.07 31.86
N THR A 273 23.83 -18.01 32.38
CA THR A 273 23.24 -16.67 32.55
C THR A 273 24.06 -15.64 31.78
N SER A 274 23.44 -14.54 31.36
CA SER A 274 24.18 -13.42 30.79
C SER A 274 25.17 -12.84 31.79
N GLN A 275 26.29 -12.38 31.28
CA GLN A 275 27.32 -11.73 32.09
C GLN A 275 26.92 -10.28 32.38
N ILE A 276 27.24 -9.78 33.58
CA ILE A 276 27.18 -8.35 33.90
C ILE A 276 28.27 -7.66 33.08
N THR A 277 27.95 -6.60 32.35
CA THR A 277 28.79 -6.12 31.25
C THR A 277 28.65 -4.62 31.05
N ASP A 278 29.76 -4.00 30.67
CA ASP A 278 29.85 -2.61 30.26
C ASP A 278 29.93 -2.52 28.74
N GLY A 279 29.29 -1.51 28.16
CA GLY A 279 29.40 -1.22 26.74
C GLY A 279 28.31 -0.31 26.19
N ALA A 280 28.46 0.12 24.95
CA ALA A 280 27.54 1.00 24.25
C ALA A 280 27.39 0.62 22.77
N ALA A 281 26.25 0.98 22.18
CA ALA A 281 25.94 0.77 20.78
C ALA A 281 25.10 1.92 20.24
N ALA A 282 25.30 2.28 18.98
CA ALA A 282 24.63 3.39 18.34
C ALA A 282 24.17 3.04 16.93
N VAL A 283 23.01 3.58 16.57
CA VAL A 283 22.38 3.47 15.27
C VAL A 283 21.97 4.87 14.83
N LEU A 284 22.45 5.31 13.67
CA LEU A 284 22.04 6.56 13.05
C LEU A 284 20.88 6.27 12.10
N LEU A 285 19.76 6.95 12.32
CA LEU A 285 18.53 6.80 11.54
C LEU A 285 18.18 8.11 10.84
N MET A 286 17.62 8.00 9.64
CA MET A 286 17.05 9.13 8.91
C MET A 286 15.93 8.67 7.98
N ARG A 287 15.15 9.60 7.43
CA ARG A 287 14.20 9.29 6.36
C ARG A 287 14.98 8.92 5.08
N ARG A 288 14.51 7.93 4.30
CA ARG A 288 15.22 7.43 3.12
C ARG A 288 15.53 8.54 2.11
N ASP A 289 14.54 9.36 1.75
CA ASP A 289 14.72 10.49 0.83
C ASP A 289 15.82 11.47 1.28
N VAL A 290 16.00 11.64 2.60
CA VAL A 290 17.06 12.46 3.19
C VAL A 290 18.41 11.76 3.04
N ALA A 291 18.48 10.44 3.28
CA ALA A 291 19.69 9.66 3.05
C ALA A 291 20.16 9.71 1.59
N GLU A 292 19.23 9.54 0.66
CA GLU A 292 19.48 9.60 -0.79
C GLU A 292 19.94 11.01 -1.20
N ARG A 293 19.28 12.06 -0.72
CA ARG A 293 19.68 13.46 -0.97
C ARG A 293 21.07 13.81 -0.42
N LEU A 294 21.43 13.24 0.73
CA LEU A 294 22.75 13.43 1.34
C LEU A 294 23.83 12.51 0.72
N GLY A 295 23.44 11.56 -0.15
CA GLY A 295 24.36 10.63 -0.80
C GLY A 295 25.01 9.62 0.15
N VAL A 296 24.36 9.28 1.27
CA VAL A 296 24.91 8.37 2.28
C VAL A 296 24.42 6.94 2.11
N SER A 297 25.30 5.96 2.37
CA SER A 297 24.99 4.54 2.22
C SER A 297 23.92 4.08 3.23
N ILE A 298 22.96 3.31 2.73
CA ILE A 298 21.91 2.69 3.56
C ILE A 298 22.34 1.26 3.92
N LEU A 299 22.41 0.94 5.21
CA LEU A 299 22.69 -0.41 5.71
C LEU A 299 21.42 -1.27 5.78
N GLY A 300 20.29 -0.62 6.02
CA GLY A 300 19.00 -1.28 6.12
C GLY A 300 17.93 -0.31 6.57
N LYS A 301 16.76 -0.83 6.94
CA LYS A 301 15.64 -0.04 7.44
C LYS A 301 15.02 -0.63 8.69
N PHE A 302 14.56 0.26 9.55
CA PHE A 302 13.67 -0.05 10.64
C PHE A 302 12.24 -0.18 10.10
N VAL A 303 11.56 -1.28 10.43
CA VAL A 303 10.19 -1.53 9.95
C VAL A 303 9.16 -1.27 11.04
N LYS A 304 9.32 -1.95 12.19
CA LYS A 304 8.34 -1.84 13.29
C LYS A 304 8.90 -2.41 14.57
N SER A 305 8.44 -1.84 15.69
CA SER A 305 8.58 -2.43 17.03
C SER A 305 7.22 -2.69 17.65
N THR A 306 7.17 -3.62 18.59
CA THR A 306 6.00 -3.82 19.46
C THR A 306 6.41 -4.28 20.84
N VAL A 307 5.53 -4.03 21.81
CA VAL A 307 5.69 -4.38 23.22
C VAL A 307 4.50 -5.20 23.72
N VAL A 308 4.72 -6.03 24.73
CA VAL A 308 3.70 -6.77 25.48
C VAL A 308 3.98 -6.65 26.97
N GLY A 309 2.91 -6.64 27.77
CA GLY A 309 2.97 -6.87 29.21
C GLY A 309 2.56 -8.30 29.52
N LEU A 310 3.12 -8.86 30.59
CA LEU A 310 2.86 -10.19 31.10
C LEU A 310 3.11 -10.23 32.61
N ASP A 311 2.87 -11.38 33.21
CA ASP A 311 3.14 -11.63 34.61
C ASP A 311 4.64 -11.41 34.94
N PRO A 312 4.99 -10.54 35.92
CA PRO A 312 6.37 -10.28 36.32
C PRO A 312 7.15 -11.51 36.76
N ARG A 313 6.49 -12.52 37.36
CA ARG A 313 7.13 -13.74 37.85
C ARG A 313 7.83 -14.54 36.77
N VAL A 314 7.31 -14.46 35.53
CA VAL A 314 7.79 -15.20 34.36
C VAL A 314 8.18 -14.26 33.22
N MET A 315 8.67 -13.05 33.55
CA MET A 315 9.02 -12.00 32.58
C MET A 315 9.89 -12.48 31.41
N GLY A 316 10.70 -13.53 31.65
CA GLY A 316 11.55 -14.19 30.67
C GLY A 316 10.84 -14.70 29.40
N ILE A 317 9.53 -14.96 29.45
CA ILE A 317 8.77 -15.42 28.28
C ILE A 317 8.35 -14.28 27.34
N GLY A 318 8.69 -13.03 27.66
CA GLY A 318 8.34 -11.84 26.87
C GLY A 318 8.54 -11.99 25.35
N PRO A 319 9.70 -12.50 24.85
CA PRO A 319 9.92 -12.72 23.42
C PRO A 319 8.92 -13.70 22.78
N ALA A 320 8.51 -14.76 23.49
CA ALA A 320 7.52 -15.72 23.01
C ALA A 320 6.16 -15.08 22.73
N LEU A 321 5.86 -13.93 23.35
CA LEU A 321 4.65 -13.16 23.13
C LEU A 321 4.87 -11.98 22.15
N ALA A 322 6.00 -11.29 22.25
CA ALA A 322 6.33 -10.12 21.45
C ALA A 322 6.61 -10.46 19.98
N ILE A 323 7.38 -11.53 19.71
CA ILE A 323 7.74 -11.94 18.34
C ILE A 323 6.49 -12.28 17.53
N PRO A 324 5.57 -13.17 17.98
CA PRO A 324 4.34 -13.44 17.23
C PRO A 324 3.47 -12.20 17.03
N LYS A 325 3.40 -11.30 18.02
CA LYS A 325 2.64 -10.04 17.90
C LYS A 325 3.23 -9.13 16.82
N LEU A 326 4.56 -9.04 16.74
CA LEU A 326 5.27 -8.27 15.72
C LEU A 326 5.03 -8.86 14.34
N LEU A 327 5.26 -10.17 14.17
CA LEU A 327 5.10 -10.88 12.89
C LEU A 327 3.68 -10.74 12.35
N ARG A 328 2.65 -10.88 13.20
CA ARG A 328 1.25 -10.59 12.82
C ARG A 328 1.02 -9.15 12.38
N LYS A 329 1.66 -8.17 13.02
CA LYS A 329 1.52 -6.75 12.68
C LYS A 329 2.16 -6.41 11.33
N VAL A 330 3.23 -7.10 10.95
CA VAL A 330 3.90 -6.90 9.65
C VAL A 330 3.39 -7.86 8.55
N GLY A 331 2.67 -8.91 8.94
CA GLY A 331 2.01 -9.85 8.01
C GLY A 331 2.89 -10.99 7.49
N ILE A 332 4.05 -11.25 8.10
CA ILE A 332 4.96 -12.34 7.71
C ILE A 332 4.93 -13.49 8.72
N SER A 333 5.48 -14.64 8.34
CA SER A 333 5.67 -15.79 9.24
C SER A 333 7.06 -15.78 9.88
N LYS A 334 7.29 -16.63 10.88
CA LYS A 334 8.62 -16.83 11.48
C LYS A 334 9.62 -17.43 10.48
N ASP A 335 9.13 -18.20 9.50
CA ASP A 335 9.98 -18.89 8.52
C ASP A 335 10.55 -17.91 7.49
N ASP A 336 9.94 -16.72 7.38
CA ASP A 336 10.42 -15.61 6.55
C ASP A 336 11.57 -14.83 7.18
N VAL A 337 11.86 -15.04 8.47
CA VAL A 337 12.93 -14.35 9.19
C VAL A 337 14.22 -15.14 9.06
N ASP A 338 15.28 -14.46 8.64
CA ASP A 338 16.58 -15.07 8.36
C ASP A 338 17.44 -15.13 9.62
N VAL A 339 17.35 -14.12 10.49
CA VAL A 339 18.11 -14.01 11.74
C VAL A 339 17.21 -13.56 12.90
N PHE A 340 17.30 -14.26 14.03
CA PHE A 340 16.69 -13.88 15.29
C PHE A 340 17.78 -13.51 16.29
N GLU A 341 17.85 -12.25 16.70
CA GLU A 341 18.66 -11.80 17.83
C GLU A 341 17.77 -11.75 19.07
N ILE A 342 17.73 -12.85 19.84
CA ILE A 342 16.94 -12.96 21.07
C ILE A 342 17.88 -12.84 22.26
N ASN A 343 17.64 -11.86 23.14
CA ASN A 343 18.53 -11.63 24.26
C ASN A 343 18.59 -12.85 25.20
N GLU A 344 19.80 -13.23 25.59
CA GLU A 344 20.07 -14.41 26.40
C GLU A 344 20.28 -14.03 27.86
N ALA A 345 19.32 -13.33 28.47
CA ALA A 345 19.43 -12.93 29.88
C ALA A 345 19.68 -14.15 30.78
N PHE A 346 18.93 -15.23 30.54
CA PHE A 346 19.12 -16.54 31.14
C PHE A 346 18.83 -17.63 30.10
N ALA A 347 19.56 -18.73 30.14
CA ALA A 347 19.35 -19.84 29.22
C ALA A 347 17.94 -20.45 29.36
N SER A 348 17.36 -20.50 30.57
CA SER A 348 16.00 -20.98 30.78
C SER A 348 14.97 -20.24 29.93
N MET A 349 15.12 -18.91 29.82
CA MET A 349 14.25 -18.03 29.05
C MET A 349 14.46 -18.19 27.54
N LEU A 350 15.72 -18.28 27.10
CA LEU A 350 16.06 -18.49 25.70
C LEU A 350 15.54 -19.84 25.20
N VAL A 351 15.82 -20.92 25.93
CA VAL A 351 15.37 -22.28 25.61
C VAL A 351 13.85 -22.30 25.47
N TYR A 352 13.14 -21.76 26.47
CA TYR A 352 11.69 -21.66 26.42
C TYR A 352 11.23 -20.93 25.15
N CYS A 353 11.75 -19.73 24.88
CA CYS A 353 11.30 -18.94 23.73
C CYS A 353 11.58 -19.65 22.39
N VAL A 354 12.76 -20.24 22.23
CA VAL A 354 13.17 -20.94 21.00
C VAL A 354 12.33 -22.20 20.78
N GLU A 355 12.15 -23.03 21.81
CA GLU A 355 11.37 -24.27 21.71
C GLU A 355 9.86 -23.99 21.54
N HIS A 356 9.31 -23.05 22.32
CA HIS A 356 7.90 -22.69 22.25
C HIS A 356 7.51 -22.12 20.89
N LEU A 357 8.34 -21.22 20.35
CA LEU A 357 8.13 -20.66 19.01
C LEU A 357 8.54 -21.62 17.89
N LYS A 358 9.25 -22.71 18.23
CA LYS A 358 9.86 -23.68 17.29
C LYS A 358 10.73 -22.95 16.25
N LEU A 359 11.67 -22.14 16.72
CA LEU A 359 12.62 -21.44 15.86
C LEU A 359 13.75 -22.39 15.45
N ASP A 360 14.27 -22.22 14.24
CA ASP A 360 15.49 -22.89 13.80
C ASP A 360 16.70 -22.37 14.62
N PRO A 361 17.37 -23.21 15.42
CA PRO A 361 18.50 -22.78 16.25
C PRO A 361 19.66 -22.16 15.45
N SER A 362 19.82 -22.51 14.17
CA SER A 362 20.87 -21.95 13.30
C SER A 362 20.63 -20.49 12.90
N ARG A 363 19.40 -20.00 13.08
CA ARG A 363 19.00 -18.62 12.83
C ARG A 363 18.99 -17.77 14.11
N VAL A 364 19.10 -18.39 15.30
CA VAL A 364 19.04 -17.69 16.59
C VAL A 364 20.45 -17.37 17.08
N ASN A 365 20.75 -16.08 17.29
CA ASN A 365 22.03 -15.56 17.77
C ASN A 365 23.24 -16.24 17.10
N PRO A 366 23.36 -16.16 15.76
CA PRO A 366 24.35 -16.94 15.01
C PRO A 366 25.80 -16.55 15.31
N ARG A 367 26.03 -15.32 15.80
CA ARG A 367 27.33 -14.83 16.29
C ARG A 367 27.53 -15.02 17.79
N GLY A 368 26.66 -15.81 18.44
CA GLY A 368 26.58 -15.94 19.89
C GLY A 368 25.84 -14.77 20.54
N GLY A 369 25.33 -14.98 21.76
CA GLY A 369 24.50 -14.00 22.45
C GLY A 369 25.03 -13.64 23.83
N ALA A 370 24.14 -13.06 24.65
CA ALA A 370 24.52 -12.39 25.89
C ALA A 370 25.11 -13.30 26.98
N ILE A 371 24.90 -14.62 26.91
CA ILE A 371 25.60 -15.58 27.80
C ILE A 371 27.12 -15.53 27.52
N ALA A 372 27.49 -15.39 26.25
CA ALA A 372 28.88 -15.41 25.82
C ALA A 372 29.53 -14.02 25.81
N ILE A 373 28.85 -13.01 25.25
CA ILE A 373 29.42 -11.67 25.04
C ILE A 373 28.93 -10.62 26.05
N GLY A 374 27.94 -10.96 26.88
CA GLY A 374 27.45 -10.10 27.96
C GLY A 374 26.17 -9.30 27.67
N HIS A 375 25.56 -8.78 28.74
CA HIS A 375 24.30 -8.03 28.72
C HIS A 375 24.43 -6.66 29.40
N PRO A 376 24.99 -5.64 28.73
CA PRO A 376 24.88 -4.26 29.19
C PRO A 376 23.42 -3.80 28.96
N LEU A 377 22.67 -3.61 30.05
CA LEU A 377 21.20 -3.48 30.04
C LEU A 377 20.69 -2.50 28.98
N GLY A 378 21.02 -1.21 29.12
CA GLY A 378 20.59 -0.16 28.19
C GLY A 378 21.15 -0.31 26.77
N CYS A 379 22.30 -0.95 26.60
CA CYS A 379 22.99 -1.12 25.31
C CYS A 379 22.42 -2.24 24.44
N THR A 380 21.96 -3.33 25.06
CA THR A 380 21.69 -4.59 24.37
C THR A 380 20.72 -4.47 23.19
N GLY A 381 19.64 -3.70 23.33
CA GLY A 381 18.67 -3.53 22.25
C GLY A 381 19.24 -2.88 20.98
N ALA A 382 20.08 -1.84 21.13
CA ALA A 382 20.77 -1.22 20.01
C ALA A 382 21.88 -2.14 19.46
N ARG A 383 22.64 -2.79 20.37
CA ARG A 383 23.69 -3.76 20.02
C ARG A 383 23.17 -4.88 19.13
N GLN A 384 22.00 -5.44 19.44
CA GLN A 384 21.40 -6.52 18.65
C GLN A 384 21.07 -6.08 17.22
N ILE A 385 20.67 -4.82 16.99
CA ILE A 385 20.47 -4.30 15.63
C ILE A 385 21.81 -4.24 14.88
N VAL A 386 22.87 -3.78 15.54
CA VAL A 386 24.23 -3.73 14.95
C VAL A 386 24.68 -5.13 14.52
N THR A 387 24.63 -6.10 15.44
CA THR A 387 25.03 -7.48 15.17
C THR A 387 24.13 -8.14 14.11
N ALA A 388 22.81 -7.90 14.14
CA ALA A 388 21.89 -8.44 13.15
C ALA A 388 22.16 -7.92 11.73
N LEU A 389 22.42 -6.61 11.55
CA LEU A 389 22.77 -6.06 10.24
C LEU A 389 24.09 -6.64 9.72
N ALA A 390 25.10 -6.77 10.59
CA ALA A 390 26.38 -7.35 10.21
C ALA A 390 26.24 -8.83 9.79
N GLU A 391 25.41 -9.60 10.48
CA GLU A 391 25.15 -10.99 10.10
C GLU A 391 24.32 -11.13 8.83
N LEU A 392 23.28 -10.30 8.65
CA LEU A 392 22.48 -10.30 7.42
C LEU A 392 23.34 -10.01 6.19
N LYS A 393 24.28 -9.07 6.31
CA LYS A 393 25.29 -8.78 5.29
C LYS A 393 26.12 -10.03 4.98
N GLU A 394 26.71 -10.67 6.01
CA GLU A 394 27.55 -11.87 5.83
C GLU A 394 26.80 -13.02 5.16
N ARG A 395 25.52 -13.22 5.52
CA ARG A 395 24.67 -14.27 4.95
C ARG A 395 24.08 -13.94 3.59
N GLY A 396 24.19 -12.71 3.09
CA GLY A 396 23.42 -12.23 1.95
C GLY A 396 21.90 -12.38 2.17
N SER A 397 21.45 -12.22 3.41
CA SER A 397 20.06 -12.35 3.83
C SER A 397 19.48 -10.98 4.19
N ARG A 398 18.16 -10.86 4.41
CA ARG A 398 17.52 -9.54 4.51
C ARG A 398 16.71 -9.30 5.76
N ILE A 399 16.06 -10.28 6.38
CA ILE A 399 15.07 -10.02 7.44
C ILE A 399 15.61 -10.49 8.78
N ALA A 400 15.72 -9.57 9.74
CA ALA A 400 16.05 -9.91 11.12
C ALA A 400 14.98 -9.43 12.11
N VAL A 401 14.78 -10.23 13.16
CA VAL A 401 13.97 -9.86 14.32
C VAL A 401 14.86 -9.80 15.55
N THR A 402 14.87 -8.65 16.23
CA THR A 402 15.49 -8.50 17.55
C THR A 402 14.41 -8.59 18.62
N SER A 403 14.70 -9.25 19.75
CA SER A 403 13.74 -9.34 20.86
C SER A 403 14.41 -9.58 22.21
N MET A 404 13.77 -9.11 23.28
CA MET A 404 14.20 -9.36 24.65
C MET A 404 13.02 -9.44 25.62
N CYS A 405 13.23 -10.20 26.70
CA CYS A 405 12.47 -10.05 27.93
C CYS A 405 12.85 -8.73 28.61
N ILE A 406 11.96 -8.25 29.48
CA ILE A 406 12.10 -6.97 30.15
C ILE A 406 11.63 -7.19 31.59
N GLY A 407 12.46 -6.73 32.54
CA GLY A 407 12.12 -6.75 33.96
C GLY A 407 10.74 -6.14 34.24
N SER A 408 10.14 -6.54 35.37
CA SER A 408 8.76 -6.22 35.75
C SER A 408 7.66 -6.75 34.82
N GLY A 409 7.93 -7.78 34.02
CA GLY A 409 6.89 -8.49 33.25
C GLY A 409 6.57 -7.86 31.90
N MET A 410 7.58 -7.66 31.04
CA MET A 410 7.38 -7.14 29.69
C MET A 410 8.20 -7.89 28.64
N GLY A 411 7.85 -7.70 27.37
CA GLY A 411 8.63 -8.18 26.23
C GLY A 411 8.57 -7.19 25.08
N MET A 412 9.67 -7.05 24.33
CA MET A 412 9.73 -6.19 23.13
C MET A 412 10.36 -6.94 21.97
N ALA A 413 9.85 -6.67 20.76
CA ALA A 413 10.42 -7.18 19.53
C ALA A 413 10.44 -6.09 18.46
N SER A 414 11.48 -6.07 17.63
CA SER A 414 11.62 -5.17 16.48
C SER A 414 12.03 -5.94 15.23
N LEU A 415 11.60 -5.45 14.07
CA LEU A 415 11.97 -6.00 12.77
C LEU A 415 12.78 -4.97 12.00
N ILE A 416 13.92 -5.43 11.48
CA ILE A 416 14.78 -4.67 10.57
C ILE A 416 14.96 -5.44 9.26
N VAL A 417 15.20 -4.70 8.19
CA VAL A 417 15.52 -5.25 6.87
C VAL A 417 16.88 -4.74 6.45
N SER A 418 17.82 -5.62 6.14
CA SER A 418 19.11 -5.24 5.53
C SER A 418 18.92 -4.92 4.05
N GLU A 419 19.57 -3.85 3.61
CA GLU A 419 19.64 -3.42 2.20
C GLU A 419 21.08 -3.49 1.66
N GLN A 420 21.97 -4.18 2.40
CA GLN A 420 23.38 -4.37 2.01
C GLN A 420 23.58 -5.44 0.92
N PHE A 421 22.50 -6.04 0.42
CA PHE A 421 22.55 -7.11 -0.57
C PHE A 421 23.03 -6.61 -1.94
N ASP A 422 22.69 -5.37 -2.32
CA ASP A 422 23.08 -4.79 -3.61
C ASP A 422 24.58 -4.43 -3.67
N ILE A 423 25.20 -4.19 -2.50
CA ILE A 423 26.64 -3.90 -2.38
C ILE A 423 27.49 -5.14 -2.69
N LEU A 424 27.03 -6.34 -2.28
CA LEU A 424 27.77 -7.60 -2.48
C LEU A 424 27.68 -8.14 -3.90
N LEU A 425 26.58 -7.90 -4.62
CA LEU A 425 26.45 -8.23 -6.04
C LEU A 425 27.35 -7.33 -6.90
N ASN A 426 27.37 -6.01 -6.62
CA ASN A 426 28.21 -5.06 -7.34
C ASN A 426 29.73 -5.28 -7.14
N MET A 427 30.16 -5.82 -5.99
CA MET A 427 31.57 -6.17 -5.74
C MET A 427 31.98 -7.52 -6.34
N ARG A 428 31.05 -8.46 -6.55
CA ARG A 428 31.35 -9.71 -7.29
C ARG A 428 31.43 -9.46 -8.79
N ASP A 429 30.58 -8.58 -9.32
CA ASP A 429 30.55 -8.23 -10.74
C ASP A 429 31.77 -7.38 -11.19
N SER A 430 32.44 -6.67 -10.28
CA SER A 430 33.69 -5.96 -10.60
C SER A 430 34.91 -6.88 -10.72
N ALA A 431 34.88 -8.07 -10.09
CA ALA A 431 35.95 -9.06 -10.16
C ALA A 431 35.83 -10.00 -11.39
N THR A 432 34.69 -10.00 -12.07
CA THR A 432 34.39 -10.89 -13.22
C THR A 432 34.20 -10.15 -14.55
N ARG A 433 34.48 -8.83 -14.59
CA ARG A 433 34.32 -7.97 -15.78
C ARG A 433 35.36 -8.17 -16.88
N ASP A 434 36.28 -9.12 -16.74
CA ASP A 434 37.24 -9.46 -17.78
C ASP A 434 36.75 -10.50 -18.80
N ASP A 435 35.57 -11.13 -18.62
CA ASP A 435 35.10 -12.08 -19.62
C ASP A 435 33.58 -12.05 -19.87
N ALA A 436 33.27 -11.75 -21.13
CA ALA A 436 32.09 -12.17 -21.88
C ALA A 436 30.73 -11.53 -21.55
N SER A 437 30.31 -10.75 -22.54
CA SER A 437 28.99 -10.22 -22.81
C SER A 437 27.91 -11.29 -23.05
N ALA A 438 26.66 -10.85 -22.85
CA ALA A 438 25.37 -11.42 -23.29
C ALA A 438 24.66 -12.44 -22.38
N VAL A 439 23.60 -11.98 -21.70
CA VAL A 439 22.16 -12.29 -21.97
C VAL A 439 21.32 -11.77 -20.78
N GLY A 440 20.36 -10.88 -21.08
CA GLY A 440 19.70 -10.02 -20.10
C GLY A 440 18.53 -10.61 -19.30
N LYS A 441 18.32 -10.02 -18.11
CA LYS A 441 17.05 -9.96 -17.35
C LYS A 441 16.69 -8.49 -17.09
N PRO A 442 15.40 -8.14 -17.01
CA PRO A 442 14.94 -6.75 -17.04
C PRO A 442 14.90 -6.17 -15.64
N SER A 443 15.62 -5.06 -15.44
CA SER A 443 15.65 -4.29 -14.20
C SER A 443 14.62 -3.16 -14.20
N LEU A 444 14.27 -2.75 -12.97
CA LEU A 444 13.44 -1.58 -12.63
C LEU A 444 14.30 -0.30 -12.55
N ASP A 445 15.51 -0.30 -13.13
CA ASP A 445 16.50 0.78 -13.01
C ASP A 445 16.19 1.99 -13.91
N ALA A 446 15.05 2.02 -14.62
CA ALA A 446 14.81 3.03 -15.66
C ALA A 446 14.02 4.27 -15.19
N VAL A 447 13.88 4.52 -13.88
CA VAL A 447 13.14 5.71 -13.38
C VAL A 447 13.95 6.61 -12.43
N GLU A 448 15.03 6.12 -11.80
CA GLU A 448 15.85 6.94 -10.88
C GLU A 448 16.98 7.73 -11.57
N ASP A 449 17.23 7.50 -12.86
CA ASP A 449 18.33 8.16 -13.59
C ASP A 449 17.93 9.52 -14.23
N ILE A 450 16.80 10.13 -13.86
CA ILE A 450 16.19 11.25 -14.62
C ILE A 450 15.86 12.51 -13.78
N THR A 451 16.06 12.52 -12.47
CA THR A 451 15.85 13.74 -11.65
C THR A 451 17.05 14.70 -11.59
N ASP A 452 18.25 14.24 -11.98
CA ASP A 452 19.48 15.05 -12.11
C ASP A 452 19.70 15.63 -13.51
N LEU A 453 18.62 15.71 -14.28
CA LEU A 453 18.67 15.99 -15.70
C LEU A 453 18.07 17.37 -15.95
N GLU A 454 18.87 18.27 -16.53
CA GLU A 454 18.48 19.66 -16.81
C GLU A 454 17.05 19.76 -17.37
N PRO A 455 16.23 20.74 -16.92
CA PRO A 455 14.86 20.91 -17.38
C PRO A 455 14.85 21.07 -18.90
N VAL A 456 14.32 20.06 -19.59
CA VAL A 456 14.22 20.06 -21.05
C VAL A 456 13.11 21.02 -21.45
N THR A 457 13.43 22.03 -22.27
CA THR A 457 12.42 22.92 -22.86
C THR A 457 11.58 22.13 -23.86
N LEU A 458 10.45 21.62 -23.40
CA LEU A 458 9.45 20.97 -24.25
C LEU A 458 8.79 22.03 -25.16
N ASP A 459 9.20 22.07 -26.42
CA ASP A 459 8.56 22.89 -27.46
C ASP A 459 7.18 22.32 -27.82
N ALA A 460 6.30 23.18 -28.32
CA ALA A 460 4.91 22.82 -28.59
C ALA A 460 4.74 21.76 -29.70
N GLU A 461 5.71 21.64 -30.61
CA GLU A 461 5.65 20.71 -31.73
C GLU A 461 6.06 19.29 -31.30
N THR A 462 7.12 19.17 -30.51
CA THR A 462 7.52 17.93 -29.84
C THR A 462 6.41 17.40 -28.93
N ASN A 463 5.76 18.27 -28.14
CA ASN A 463 4.61 17.87 -27.30
C ASN A 463 3.48 17.26 -28.14
N LYS A 464 3.10 17.92 -29.25
CA LYS A 464 2.06 17.42 -30.18
C LYS A 464 2.42 16.07 -30.79
N ARG A 465 3.69 15.86 -31.16
CA ARG A 465 4.17 14.58 -31.70
C ARG A 465 4.04 13.45 -30.69
N ILE A 466 4.44 13.69 -29.43
CA ILE A 466 4.29 12.71 -28.34
C ILE A 466 2.82 12.39 -28.09
N VAL A 467 1.95 13.40 -27.97
CA VAL A 467 0.50 13.20 -27.78
C VAL A 467 -0.10 12.34 -28.89
N ARG A 468 0.20 12.62 -30.16
CA ARG A 468 -0.28 11.80 -31.29
C ARG A 468 0.16 10.35 -31.18
N LYS A 469 1.38 10.09 -30.71
CA LYS A 469 1.88 8.73 -30.50
C LYS A 469 1.15 8.02 -29.35
N ILE A 470 0.81 8.74 -28.27
CA ILE A 470 -0.05 8.20 -27.19
C ILE A 470 -1.42 7.86 -27.75
N ASP A 471 -2.05 8.81 -28.45
CA ASP A 471 -3.39 8.65 -29.02
C ASP A 471 -3.47 7.39 -29.90
N TRP A 472 -2.50 7.18 -30.80
CA TRP A 472 -2.46 6.00 -31.67
C TRP A 472 -2.27 4.68 -30.94
N LYS A 473 -1.51 4.65 -29.84
CA LYS A 473 -1.26 3.43 -29.07
C LYS A 473 -2.38 3.12 -28.09
N LEU A 474 -3.01 4.14 -27.53
CA LEU A 474 -3.89 4.03 -26.37
C LEU A 474 -5.37 4.11 -26.75
N MET A 475 -5.77 5.10 -27.55
CA MET A 475 -7.19 5.37 -27.82
C MET A 475 -7.92 4.21 -28.52
N PRO A 476 -7.36 3.54 -29.55
CA PRO A 476 -8.04 2.38 -30.15
C PRO A 476 -8.40 1.32 -29.11
N ILE A 477 -7.53 1.08 -28.13
CA ILE A 477 -7.72 0.08 -27.09
C ILE A 477 -8.87 0.49 -26.15
N LEU A 478 -8.88 1.74 -25.68
CA LEU A 478 -9.96 2.23 -24.82
C LEU A 478 -11.30 2.25 -25.56
N CYS A 479 -11.30 2.75 -26.81
CA CYS A 479 -12.49 2.83 -27.64
C CYS A 479 -13.11 1.45 -27.90
N ILE A 480 -12.32 0.45 -28.30
CA ILE A 480 -12.82 -0.91 -28.58
C ILE A 480 -13.28 -1.58 -27.28
N THR A 481 -12.50 -1.48 -26.21
CA THR A 481 -12.86 -2.07 -24.90
C THR A 481 -14.20 -1.51 -24.42
N TYR A 482 -14.39 -0.20 -24.51
CA TYR A 482 -15.63 0.45 -24.09
C TYR A 482 -16.80 0.17 -25.05
N ALA A 483 -16.54 0.02 -26.35
CA ALA A 483 -17.55 -0.38 -27.32
C ALA A 483 -18.12 -1.77 -27.01
N LEU A 484 -17.26 -2.73 -26.70
CA LEU A 484 -17.67 -4.08 -26.30
C LEU A 484 -18.43 -4.05 -24.97
N GLN A 485 -18.01 -3.20 -24.04
CA GLN A 485 -18.68 -3.02 -22.75
C GLN A 485 -20.10 -2.51 -22.94
N TYR A 486 -20.28 -1.55 -23.84
CA TYR A 486 -21.60 -1.05 -24.17
C TYR A 486 -22.42 -2.03 -25.01
N TYR A 487 -21.77 -2.86 -25.84
CA TYR A 487 -22.46 -3.91 -26.60
C TYR A 487 -23.14 -4.91 -25.65
N ASP A 488 -22.46 -5.36 -24.59
CA ASP A 488 -23.07 -6.24 -23.58
C ASP A 488 -24.28 -5.61 -22.89
N LYS A 489 -24.22 -4.30 -22.60
CA LYS A 489 -25.35 -3.58 -21.99
C LYS A 489 -26.53 -3.43 -22.96
N ALA A 490 -26.24 -3.23 -24.25
CA ALA A 490 -27.27 -3.03 -25.27
C ALA A 490 -27.88 -4.35 -25.77
N VAL A 491 -27.11 -5.45 -25.80
CA VAL A 491 -27.54 -6.71 -26.41
C VAL A 491 -28.76 -7.31 -25.71
N ILE A 492 -28.91 -7.13 -24.39
CA ILE A 492 -30.08 -7.64 -23.66
C ILE A 492 -31.40 -6.96 -24.08
N SER A 493 -31.36 -5.65 -24.34
CA SER A 493 -32.51 -4.87 -24.85
C SER A 493 -32.85 -5.26 -26.29
N GLN A 494 -31.84 -5.55 -27.10
CA GLN A 494 -32.01 -6.05 -28.46
C GLN A 494 -32.54 -7.50 -28.46
N ALA A 495 -32.03 -8.37 -27.59
CA ALA A 495 -32.46 -9.75 -27.39
C ALA A 495 -33.90 -9.86 -26.86
N ALA A 496 -34.37 -8.85 -26.11
CA ALA A 496 -35.70 -8.84 -25.49
C ALA A 496 -36.85 -9.02 -26.49
N ILE A 497 -36.67 -8.57 -27.74
CA ILE A 497 -37.66 -8.68 -28.83
C ILE A 497 -37.47 -9.93 -29.72
N PHE A 498 -36.51 -10.81 -29.38
CA PHE A 498 -36.19 -12.06 -30.12
C PHE A 498 -36.30 -13.32 -29.23
N GLY A 499 -37.29 -13.36 -28.34
CA GLY A 499 -37.65 -14.56 -27.57
C GLY A 499 -37.06 -14.62 -26.15
N LEU A 500 -36.14 -13.72 -25.77
CA LEU A 500 -35.57 -13.72 -24.40
C LEU A 500 -36.67 -13.57 -23.33
N ARG A 501 -37.65 -12.69 -23.56
CA ARG A 501 -38.71 -12.40 -22.58
C ARG A 501 -39.68 -13.56 -22.43
N SER A 502 -40.05 -14.21 -23.53
CA SER A 502 -40.93 -15.37 -23.52
C SER A 502 -40.23 -16.59 -22.91
N ASP A 503 -38.99 -16.86 -23.30
CA ASP A 503 -38.24 -18.06 -22.89
C ASP A 503 -37.95 -18.09 -21.37
N LEU A 504 -37.80 -16.91 -20.76
CA LEU A 504 -37.44 -16.77 -19.33
C LEU A 504 -38.59 -16.25 -18.46
N GLY A 505 -39.79 -16.05 -19.02
CA GLY A 505 -40.96 -15.57 -18.28
C GLY A 505 -40.79 -14.16 -17.70
N LEU A 506 -40.26 -13.24 -18.50
CA LEU A 506 -39.95 -11.84 -18.12
C LEU A 506 -41.05 -10.85 -18.49
N GLU A 507 -42.18 -11.32 -19.00
CA GLU A 507 -43.27 -10.47 -19.51
C GLU A 507 -44.13 -9.86 -18.40
N SER A 508 -44.18 -10.50 -17.23
CA SER A 508 -45.04 -10.10 -16.11
C SER A 508 -44.34 -9.11 -15.16
N GLY A 509 -45.02 -8.01 -14.84
CA GLY A 509 -44.59 -7.04 -13.82
C GLY A 509 -43.20 -6.48 -14.08
N LEU A 510 -42.41 -6.30 -13.02
CA LEU A 510 -41.06 -5.72 -13.09
C LEU A 510 -39.96 -6.75 -13.35
N ARG A 511 -40.28 -8.00 -13.77
CA ARG A 511 -39.27 -9.06 -13.92
C ARG A 511 -38.17 -8.68 -14.91
N TYR A 512 -38.53 -8.18 -16.09
CA TYR A 512 -37.54 -7.70 -17.06
C TYR A 512 -36.69 -6.56 -16.48
N SER A 513 -37.31 -5.58 -15.82
CA SER A 513 -36.60 -4.49 -15.15
C SER A 513 -35.62 -5.00 -14.08
N TRP A 514 -35.99 -6.03 -13.31
CA TRP A 514 -35.12 -6.64 -12.31
C TRP A 514 -33.88 -7.31 -12.92
N VAL A 515 -34.02 -7.97 -14.07
CA VAL A 515 -32.88 -8.54 -14.82
C VAL A 515 -31.90 -7.44 -15.26
N MET A 516 -32.42 -6.28 -15.62
CA MET A 516 -31.60 -5.13 -16.03
C MET A 516 -30.92 -4.47 -14.83
N LEU A 517 -31.64 -4.24 -13.74
CA LEU A 517 -31.15 -3.47 -12.59
C LEU A 517 -30.20 -4.27 -11.68
N ILE A 518 -30.36 -5.61 -11.57
CA ILE A 518 -29.52 -6.44 -10.68
C ILE A 518 -28.03 -6.39 -11.06
N PHE A 519 -27.75 -6.16 -12.35
CA PHE A 519 -26.41 -5.90 -12.85
C PHE A 519 -25.75 -4.73 -12.11
N PHE A 520 -26.46 -3.63 -11.87
CA PHE A 520 -25.90 -2.45 -11.21
C PHE A 520 -25.70 -2.67 -9.70
N PHE A 521 -26.46 -3.55 -9.06
CA PHE A 521 -26.16 -4.00 -7.69
C PHE A 521 -24.85 -4.79 -7.64
N GLY A 522 -24.65 -5.73 -8.57
CA GLY A 522 -23.38 -6.42 -8.75
C GLY A 522 -22.25 -5.43 -8.99
N HIS A 523 -22.49 -4.41 -9.83
CA HIS A 523 -21.51 -3.37 -10.15
C HIS A 523 -21.11 -2.53 -8.92
N ILE A 524 -22.05 -2.19 -8.03
CA ILE A 524 -21.75 -1.50 -6.78
C ILE A 524 -20.85 -2.35 -5.88
N VAL A 525 -21.19 -3.64 -5.73
CA VAL A 525 -20.40 -4.58 -4.92
C VAL A 525 -19.01 -4.78 -5.52
N GLY A 526 -18.90 -4.92 -6.84
CA GLY A 526 -17.66 -5.12 -7.56
C GLY A 526 -16.75 -3.90 -7.61
N MET A 527 -17.28 -2.68 -7.50
CA MET A 527 -16.47 -1.47 -7.58
C MET A 527 -15.33 -1.44 -6.55
N TYR A 528 -15.59 -1.83 -5.31
CA TYR A 528 -14.57 -1.85 -4.27
C TYR A 528 -13.43 -2.87 -4.55
N PRO A 529 -13.70 -4.19 -4.71
CA PRO A 529 -12.65 -5.16 -4.98
C PRO A 529 -11.95 -4.92 -6.32
N CYS A 530 -12.66 -4.54 -7.38
CA CYS A 530 -12.04 -4.27 -8.68
C CYS A 530 -11.16 -3.03 -8.65
N SER A 531 -11.56 -1.97 -7.93
CA SER A 531 -10.72 -0.78 -7.75
C SER A 531 -9.47 -1.08 -6.91
N LEU A 532 -9.60 -1.91 -5.87
CA LEU A 532 -8.45 -2.39 -5.10
C LEU A 532 -7.49 -3.21 -5.96
N LEU A 533 -8.00 -4.11 -6.81
CA LEU A 533 -7.17 -4.87 -7.74
C LEU A 533 -6.42 -3.94 -8.71
N ALA A 534 -7.11 -2.93 -9.25
CA ALA A 534 -6.53 -1.93 -10.15
C ALA A 534 -5.44 -1.06 -9.50
N GLN A 535 -5.55 -0.77 -8.20
CA GLN A 535 -4.52 -0.05 -7.44
C GLN A 535 -3.33 -0.94 -7.04
N ARG A 536 -3.53 -2.26 -7.03
CA ARG A 536 -2.63 -3.24 -6.42
C ARG A 536 -1.81 -4.02 -7.45
N PHE A 537 -2.26 -4.01 -8.70
CA PHE A 537 -1.67 -4.73 -9.83
C PHE A 537 -1.71 -3.85 -11.07
N ARG A 538 -0.80 -4.10 -12.03
CA ARG A 538 -0.71 -3.33 -13.28
C ARG A 538 -2.05 -3.28 -14.03
N PRO A 539 -2.50 -2.10 -14.52
CA PRO A 539 -3.76 -1.93 -15.25
C PRO A 539 -3.97 -2.95 -16.38
N ARG A 540 -2.93 -3.26 -17.16
CA ARG A 540 -2.96 -4.29 -18.21
C ARG A 540 -3.46 -5.64 -17.69
N ARG A 541 -2.89 -6.14 -16.59
CA ARG A 541 -3.22 -7.48 -16.07
C ARG A 541 -4.64 -7.51 -15.53
N VAL A 542 -5.03 -6.48 -14.80
CA VAL A 542 -6.37 -6.38 -14.19
C VAL A 542 -7.43 -6.23 -15.28
N CYS A 543 -7.27 -5.27 -16.19
CA CYS A 543 -8.21 -5.02 -17.28
C CYS A 543 -8.40 -6.26 -18.17
N SER A 544 -7.30 -6.91 -18.58
CA SER A 544 -7.38 -8.12 -19.42
C SER A 544 -8.07 -9.28 -18.71
N THR A 545 -7.73 -9.52 -17.43
CA THR A 545 -8.32 -10.61 -16.64
C THR A 545 -9.82 -10.37 -16.42
N LEU A 546 -10.21 -9.14 -16.07
CA LEU A 546 -11.62 -8.78 -15.91
C LEU A 546 -12.39 -8.95 -17.22
N ASN A 547 -11.82 -8.54 -18.37
CA ASN A 547 -12.45 -8.75 -19.69
C ASN A 547 -12.63 -10.23 -20.02
N ILE A 548 -11.65 -11.09 -19.71
CA ILE A 548 -11.76 -12.53 -19.96
C ILE A 548 -12.84 -13.17 -19.08
N ILE A 549 -12.86 -12.86 -17.77
CA ILE A 549 -13.87 -13.40 -16.85
C ILE A 549 -15.27 -12.88 -17.23
N TRP A 550 -15.38 -11.59 -17.55
CA TRP A 550 -16.60 -10.98 -18.07
C TRP A 550 -17.09 -11.74 -19.31
N ALA A 551 -16.24 -11.92 -20.33
CA ALA A 551 -16.61 -12.63 -21.54
C ALA A 551 -17.08 -14.07 -21.28
N MET A 552 -16.42 -14.79 -20.35
CA MET A 552 -16.86 -16.12 -19.94
C MET A 552 -18.27 -16.10 -19.33
N ILE A 553 -18.59 -15.12 -18.48
CA ILE A 553 -19.94 -14.98 -17.91
C ILE A 553 -20.97 -14.71 -19.02
N VAL A 554 -20.66 -13.84 -19.98
CA VAL A 554 -21.54 -13.57 -21.12
C VAL A 554 -21.80 -14.82 -21.95
N LEU A 555 -20.79 -15.65 -22.17
CA LEU A 555 -20.92 -16.94 -22.88
C LEU A 555 -21.82 -17.94 -22.13
N THR A 556 -22.01 -17.77 -20.82
CA THR A 556 -22.97 -18.60 -20.05
C THR A 556 -24.40 -18.08 -20.09
N THR A 557 -24.65 -16.84 -20.53
CA THR A 557 -26.00 -16.24 -20.57
C THR A 557 -27.01 -17.07 -21.38
N PRO A 558 -26.66 -17.67 -22.55
CA PRO A 558 -27.54 -18.57 -23.29
C PRO A 558 -27.99 -19.82 -22.51
N ALA A 559 -27.24 -20.25 -21.49
CA ALA A 559 -27.57 -21.42 -20.68
C ALA A 559 -28.64 -21.13 -19.62
N CYS A 560 -28.97 -19.86 -19.37
CA CYS A 560 -30.04 -19.48 -18.47
C CYS A 560 -31.39 -19.96 -19.02
N LYS A 561 -32.12 -20.75 -18.23
CA LYS A 561 -33.49 -21.25 -18.54
C LYS A 561 -34.55 -20.80 -17.55
N SER A 562 -34.18 -19.94 -16.59
CA SER A 562 -35.09 -19.46 -15.55
C SER A 562 -34.79 -18.01 -15.16
N TYR A 563 -35.80 -17.36 -14.58
CA TYR A 563 -35.69 -16.00 -14.05
C TYR A 563 -34.55 -15.87 -13.02
N SER A 564 -34.44 -16.82 -12.08
CA SER A 564 -33.36 -16.80 -11.09
C SER A 564 -31.98 -17.02 -11.70
N GLY A 565 -31.87 -17.87 -12.72
CA GLY A 565 -30.62 -18.13 -13.43
C GLY A 565 -30.08 -16.87 -14.13
N ILE A 566 -30.95 -16.15 -14.84
CA ILE A 566 -30.54 -14.92 -15.53
C ILE A 566 -30.23 -13.78 -14.54
N LEU A 567 -30.91 -13.71 -13.40
CA LEU A 567 -30.58 -12.75 -12.33
C LEU A 567 -29.18 -12.99 -11.76
N ALA A 568 -28.84 -14.25 -11.46
CA ALA A 568 -27.52 -14.60 -10.94
C ALA A 568 -26.42 -14.29 -11.97
N ASN A 569 -26.62 -14.67 -13.23
CA ASN A 569 -25.70 -14.36 -14.33
C ASN A 569 -25.46 -12.84 -14.43
N ARG A 570 -26.52 -12.02 -14.46
CA ARG A 570 -26.41 -10.57 -14.57
C ARG A 570 -25.74 -9.92 -13.34
N PHE A 571 -25.97 -10.44 -12.14
CA PHE A 571 -25.32 -9.94 -10.92
C PHE A 571 -23.79 -10.14 -10.99
N PHE A 572 -23.33 -11.35 -11.29
CA PHE A 572 -21.88 -11.63 -11.38
C PHE A 572 -21.22 -10.91 -12.56
N LEU A 573 -21.96 -10.76 -13.66
CA LEU A 573 -21.53 -9.95 -14.78
C LEU A 573 -21.28 -8.49 -14.36
N GLY A 574 -22.22 -7.89 -13.62
CA GLY A 574 -22.05 -6.55 -13.04
C GLY A 574 -20.86 -6.44 -12.11
N LEU A 575 -20.64 -7.45 -11.27
CA LEU A 575 -19.51 -7.49 -10.33
C LEU A 575 -18.15 -7.46 -11.03
N VAL A 576 -18.01 -8.16 -12.17
CA VAL A 576 -16.74 -8.24 -12.89
C VAL A 576 -16.53 -7.02 -13.78
N GLU A 577 -17.59 -6.54 -14.43
CA GLU A 577 -17.50 -5.40 -15.36
C GLU A 577 -17.20 -4.06 -14.64
N SER A 578 -17.49 -3.98 -13.34
CA SER A 578 -17.39 -2.73 -12.55
C SER A 578 -16.01 -2.10 -12.49
N GLY A 579 -14.96 -2.88 -12.74
CA GLY A 579 -13.57 -2.39 -12.74
C GLY A 579 -13.16 -1.70 -14.02
N ILE A 580 -13.81 -2.00 -15.15
CA ILE A 580 -13.31 -1.60 -16.47
C ILE A 580 -13.34 -0.08 -16.65
N SER A 581 -14.50 0.56 -16.50
CA SER A 581 -14.66 2.00 -16.72
C SER A 581 -13.79 2.86 -15.79
N PRO A 582 -13.71 2.57 -14.47
CA PRO A 582 -12.77 3.27 -13.58
C PRO A 582 -11.31 3.10 -13.99
N ILE A 583 -10.88 1.91 -14.43
CA ILE A 583 -9.51 1.69 -14.93
C ILE A 583 -9.24 2.57 -16.17
N LEU A 584 -10.20 2.65 -17.11
CA LEU A 584 -10.04 3.50 -18.29
C LEU A 584 -9.90 4.99 -17.92
N MET A 585 -10.68 5.46 -16.94
CA MET A 585 -10.57 6.84 -16.41
C MET A 585 -9.21 7.10 -15.77
N LEU A 586 -8.70 6.16 -14.97
CA LEU A 586 -7.38 6.27 -14.35
C LEU A 586 -6.28 6.29 -15.40
N VAL A 587 -6.36 5.42 -16.41
CA VAL A 587 -5.40 5.38 -17.53
C VAL A 587 -5.38 6.71 -18.29
N VAL A 588 -6.53 7.34 -18.55
CA VAL A 588 -6.56 8.67 -19.15
C VAL A 588 -5.91 9.72 -18.23
N GLY A 589 -6.15 9.66 -16.92
CA GLY A 589 -5.52 10.55 -15.95
C GLY A 589 -4.01 10.37 -15.79
N LEU A 590 -3.46 9.20 -16.14
CA LEU A 590 -2.02 8.91 -16.09
C LEU A 590 -1.27 9.31 -17.37
N TRP A 591 -1.93 9.23 -18.53
CA TRP A 591 -1.29 9.42 -19.84
C TRP A 591 -1.50 10.81 -20.45
N TYR A 592 -2.47 11.59 -19.94
CA TYR A 592 -2.87 12.88 -20.51
C TYR A 592 -2.94 13.99 -19.47
N THR A 593 -2.63 15.21 -19.90
CA THR A 593 -2.69 16.40 -19.06
C THR A 593 -4.14 16.81 -18.73
N HIS A 594 -4.38 17.59 -17.67
CA HIS A 594 -5.69 18.06 -17.23
C HIS A 594 -6.48 18.77 -18.35
N GLU A 595 -5.78 19.50 -19.23
CA GLU A 595 -6.36 20.15 -20.42
C GLU A 595 -6.73 19.14 -21.52
N GLU A 596 -5.95 18.07 -21.66
CA GLU A 596 -6.14 17.06 -22.69
C GLU A 596 -7.22 16.03 -22.32
N GLN A 597 -7.38 15.73 -21.03
CA GLN A 597 -8.24 14.66 -20.50
C GLN A 597 -9.70 14.77 -20.95
N GLN A 598 -10.27 15.97 -21.08
CA GLN A 598 -11.66 16.17 -21.52
C GLN A 598 -11.90 15.56 -22.91
N LEU A 599 -11.05 15.94 -23.87
CA LEU A 599 -11.22 15.52 -25.26
C LEU A 599 -11.01 14.01 -25.39
N ARG A 600 -10.05 13.45 -24.65
CA ARG A 600 -9.68 12.02 -24.73
C ARG A 600 -10.73 11.16 -24.03
N SER A 601 -11.28 11.68 -22.93
CA SER A 601 -12.47 11.10 -22.29
C SER A 601 -13.66 11.06 -23.24
N SER A 602 -13.86 12.10 -24.06
CA SER A 602 -14.93 12.11 -25.05
C SER A 602 -14.72 11.07 -26.15
N TRP A 603 -13.48 10.84 -26.59
CA TRP A 603 -13.20 9.88 -27.66
C TRP A 603 -13.56 8.46 -27.28
N TRP A 604 -13.02 7.93 -26.17
CA TRP A 604 -13.33 6.56 -25.78
C TRP A 604 -14.78 6.41 -25.30
N TYR A 605 -15.33 7.39 -24.58
CA TYR A 605 -16.72 7.31 -24.12
C TYR A 605 -17.72 7.39 -25.28
N SER A 606 -17.38 8.07 -26.39
CA SER A 606 -18.25 8.16 -27.58
C SER A 606 -18.58 6.79 -28.16
N PHE A 607 -17.73 5.79 -27.94
CA PHE A 607 -17.96 4.42 -28.37
C PHE A 607 -19.09 3.70 -27.60
N SER A 608 -19.70 4.35 -26.60
CA SER A 608 -21.06 3.97 -26.17
C SER A 608 -22.07 4.10 -27.30
N GLY A 609 -22.13 5.26 -27.97
CA GLY A 609 -22.92 5.45 -29.19
C GLY A 609 -22.36 4.68 -30.39
N GLY A 610 -21.03 4.61 -30.51
CA GLY A 610 -20.35 3.86 -31.58
C GLY A 610 -20.69 2.37 -31.59
N SER A 611 -20.79 1.75 -30.41
CA SER A 611 -21.24 0.37 -30.26
C SER A 611 -22.68 0.18 -30.75
N LEU A 612 -23.55 1.17 -30.51
CA LEU A 612 -24.95 1.13 -30.94
C LEU A 612 -25.14 1.44 -32.44
N LEU A 613 -24.10 1.92 -33.13
CA LEU A 613 -24.08 1.97 -34.60
C LEU A 613 -23.86 0.60 -35.23
N ILE A 614 -23.05 -0.25 -34.59
CA ILE A 614 -22.59 -1.53 -35.14
C ILE A 614 -23.43 -2.70 -34.63
N SER A 615 -23.71 -2.74 -33.33
CA SER A 615 -24.39 -3.86 -32.68
C SER A 615 -25.76 -4.21 -33.29
N PRO A 616 -26.63 -3.26 -33.68
CA PRO A 616 -27.91 -3.63 -34.28
C PRO A 616 -27.74 -4.29 -35.66
N LEU A 617 -26.69 -3.95 -36.41
CA LEU A 617 -26.39 -4.58 -37.71
C LEU A 617 -25.94 -6.03 -37.53
N VAL A 618 -25.04 -6.26 -36.56
CA VAL A 618 -24.59 -7.62 -36.20
C VAL A 618 -25.79 -8.46 -35.76
N ASN A 619 -26.59 -7.93 -34.83
CA ASN A 619 -27.76 -8.65 -34.30
C ASN A 619 -28.88 -8.81 -35.34
N PHE A 620 -29.01 -7.88 -36.29
CA PHE A 620 -29.91 -8.05 -37.43
C PHE A 620 -29.48 -9.25 -38.29
N GLY A 621 -28.18 -9.43 -38.55
CA GLY A 621 -27.65 -10.61 -39.21
C GLY A 621 -27.95 -11.90 -38.44
N LEU A 622 -27.65 -11.92 -37.13
CA LEU A 622 -27.90 -13.08 -36.26
C LEU A 622 -29.39 -13.43 -36.12
N ALA A 623 -30.27 -12.44 -36.20
CA ALA A 623 -31.71 -12.64 -36.17
C ALA A 623 -32.28 -13.41 -37.38
N HIS A 624 -31.49 -13.64 -38.43
CA HIS A 624 -31.87 -14.48 -39.58
C HIS A 624 -31.53 -15.96 -39.38
N ILE A 625 -30.80 -16.32 -38.32
CA ILE A 625 -30.47 -17.71 -38.01
C ILE A 625 -31.74 -18.39 -37.49
N THR A 626 -32.38 -19.16 -38.37
CA THR A 626 -33.56 -19.98 -38.07
C THR A 626 -33.25 -21.48 -38.08
N ALA A 627 -32.07 -21.88 -38.55
CA ALA A 627 -31.59 -23.26 -38.55
C ALA A 627 -30.68 -23.51 -37.33
N GLY A 628 -31.10 -24.40 -36.41
CA GLY A 628 -30.33 -24.80 -35.23
C GLY A 628 -31.19 -25.00 -33.97
N GLY A 629 -30.60 -25.58 -32.91
CA GLY A 629 -31.31 -25.87 -31.65
C GLY A 629 -31.37 -24.71 -30.63
N LEU A 630 -30.92 -23.51 -31.00
CA LEU A 630 -30.87 -22.34 -30.13
C LEU A 630 -31.77 -21.21 -30.66
N ALA A 631 -32.35 -20.43 -29.75
CA ALA A 631 -33.15 -19.25 -30.06
C ALA A 631 -32.27 -18.08 -30.56
N PRO A 632 -32.80 -17.17 -31.40
CA PRO A 632 -32.01 -16.07 -31.98
C PRO A 632 -31.27 -15.21 -30.95
N TRP A 633 -31.89 -14.93 -29.79
CA TRP A 633 -31.25 -14.16 -28.72
C TRP A 633 -30.00 -14.85 -28.13
N GLN A 634 -29.97 -16.19 -28.12
CA GLN A 634 -28.84 -16.95 -27.59
C GLN A 634 -27.59 -16.76 -28.46
N TYR A 635 -27.75 -16.73 -29.80
CA TYR A 635 -26.64 -16.45 -30.72
C TYR A 635 -26.07 -15.05 -30.53
N MET A 636 -26.90 -14.05 -30.21
CA MET A 636 -26.44 -12.68 -29.94
C MET A 636 -25.45 -12.65 -28.76
N PHE A 637 -25.75 -13.34 -27.66
CA PHE A 637 -24.83 -13.44 -26.51
C PHE A 637 -23.62 -14.32 -26.78
N LEU A 638 -23.74 -15.39 -27.56
CA LEU A 638 -22.58 -16.20 -27.96
C LEU A 638 -21.57 -15.39 -28.77
N VAL A 639 -22.05 -14.61 -29.75
CA VAL A 639 -21.18 -13.75 -30.56
C VAL A 639 -20.60 -12.62 -29.73
N ALA A 640 -21.42 -11.93 -28.94
CA ALA A 640 -20.94 -10.86 -28.05
C ALA A 640 -19.87 -11.38 -27.07
N GLY A 641 -20.11 -12.51 -26.42
CA GLY A 641 -19.16 -13.15 -25.52
C GLY A 641 -17.89 -13.63 -26.22
N ALA A 642 -17.98 -14.25 -27.40
CA ALA A 642 -16.82 -14.75 -28.14
C ALA A 642 -15.91 -13.62 -28.64
N VAL A 643 -16.49 -12.54 -29.18
CA VAL A 643 -15.72 -11.36 -29.61
C VAL A 643 -15.06 -10.70 -28.40
N THR A 644 -15.77 -10.60 -27.27
CA THR A 644 -15.23 -10.03 -26.04
C THR A 644 -14.12 -10.89 -25.45
N LEU A 645 -14.22 -12.23 -25.54
CA LEU A 645 -13.17 -13.15 -25.10
C LEU A 645 -11.91 -13.02 -25.96
N ALA A 646 -12.07 -12.98 -27.28
CA ALA A 646 -10.97 -12.77 -28.21
C ALA A 646 -10.27 -11.42 -27.95
N TRP A 647 -11.06 -10.37 -27.69
CA TRP A 647 -10.51 -9.06 -27.32
C TRP A 647 -9.79 -9.10 -25.96
N GLY A 648 -10.42 -9.67 -24.93
CA GLY A 648 -9.85 -9.79 -23.59
C GLY A 648 -8.52 -10.55 -23.57
N VAL A 649 -8.39 -11.61 -24.37
CA VAL A 649 -7.13 -12.33 -24.58
C VAL A 649 -6.12 -11.43 -25.31
N SER A 650 -6.56 -10.71 -26.36
CA SER A 650 -5.70 -9.77 -27.11
C SER A 650 -5.14 -8.65 -26.23
N LEU A 651 -5.90 -8.17 -25.22
CA LEU A 651 -5.47 -7.13 -24.29
C LEU A 651 -4.23 -7.52 -23.46
N ILE A 652 -3.96 -8.82 -23.28
CA ILE A 652 -2.74 -9.30 -22.58
C ILE A 652 -1.48 -8.76 -23.24
N TRP A 653 -1.50 -8.60 -24.58
CA TRP A 653 -0.36 -8.08 -25.35
C TRP A 653 -0.53 -6.63 -25.77
N LEU A 654 -1.76 -6.20 -26.05
CA LEU A 654 -2.03 -4.86 -26.60
C LEU A 654 -2.11 -3.77 -25.52
N PHE A 655 -2.70 -4.05 -24.35
CA PHE A 655 -2.99 -3.01 -23.37
C PHE A 655 -1.68 -2.47 -22.76
N PRO A 656 -1.39 -1.16 -22.86
CA PRO A 656 -0.13 -0.60 -22.37
C PRO A 656 -0.09 -0.58 -20.83
N ASP A 657 1.11 -0.71 -20.27
CA ASP A 657 1.35 -0.48 -18.84
C ASP A 657 1.35 1.04 -18.54
N THR A 658 2.04 1.49 -17.50
CA THR A 658 2.17 2.92 -17.17
C THR A 658 3.14 3.64 -18.13
N PRO A 659 3.09 4.98 -18.26
CA PRO A 659 4.02 5.73 -19.11
C PRO A 659 5.50 5.42 -18.86
N GLN A 660 5.87 5.08 -17.61
CA GLN A 660 7.22 4.73 -17.19
C GLN A 660 7.67 3.36 -17.73
N GLU A 661 6.75 2.39 -17.75
CA GLU A 661 7.05 0.99 -18.09
C GLU A 661 6.61 0.59 -19.51
N ALA A 662 5.89 1.46 -20.22
CA ALA A 662 5.28 1.13 -21.51
C ALA A 662 6.31 0.72 -22.57
N LYS A 663 6.01 -0.39 -23.26
CA LYS A 663 6.83 -0.94 -24.35
C LYS A 663 6.65 -0.13 -25.65
N GLY A 664 7.73 0.03 -26.41
CA GLY A 664 7.72 0.70 -27.73
C GLY A 664 7.85 2.22 -27.67
N TRP A 665 8.50 2.74 -26.62
CA TRP A 665 8.92 4.13 -26.44
C TRP A 665 10.44 4.19 -26.28
N THR A 666 11.09 5.18 -26.89
CA THR A 666 12.55 5.37 -26.73
C THR A 666 12.86 5.96 -25.35
N PRO A 667 14.10 5.82 -24.82
CA PRO A 667 14.50 6.43 -23.55
C PRO A 667 14.24 7.95 -23.50
N GLU A 668 14.49 8.64 -24.62
CA GLU A 668 14.23 10.07 -24.78
C GLU A 668 12.72 10.40 -24.72
N GLU A 669 11.87 9.61 -25.40
CA GLU A 669 10.42 9.82 -25.35
C GLU A 669 9.85 9.54 -23.96
N LYS A 670 10.40 8.56 -23.22
CA LYS A 670 10.01 8.29 -21.83
C LYS A 670 10.31 9.46 -20.91
N ARG A 671 11.46 10.12 -21.09
CA ARG A 671 11.80 11.35 -20.36
C ARG A 671 10.82 12.49 -20.68
N LEU A 672 10.44 12.65 -21.95
CA LEU A 672 9.42 13.64 -22.36
C LEU A 672 8.04 13.35 -21.76
N LEU A 673 7.64 12.07 -21.66
CA LEU A 673 6.38 11.68 -21.00
C LEU A 673 6.36 12.05 -19.52
N MET A 674 7.48 11.88 -18.81
CA MET A 674 7.62 12.25 -17.39
C MET A 674 7.55 13.77 -17.19
N GLU A 675 8.25 14.54 -18.03
CA GLU A 675 8.25 16.02 -17.95
C GLU A 675 6.85 16.62 -18.21
N ARG A 676 6.05 15.98 -19.07
CA ARG A 676 4.65 16.37 -19.29
C ARG A 676 3.79 16.18 -18.04
N SER A 677 3.99 15.10 -17.28
CA SER A 677 3.28 14.88 -16.02
C SER A 677 3.70 15.89 -14.94
N ARG A 678 4.98 16.29 -14.92
CA ARG A 678 5.51 17.33 -14.02
C ARG A 678 4.84 18.69 -14.24
N ARG A 679 4.66 19.12 -15.50
CA ARG A 679 4.05 20.43 -15.84
C ARG A 679 2.56 20.53 -15.49
N ASP A 680 1.86 19.40 -15.38
CA ASP A 680 0.41 19.35 -15.26
C ASP A 680 -0.12 19.36 -13.81
N ASN A 681 0.77 19.38 -12.82
CA ASN A 681 0.42 19.27 -11.40
C ASN A 681 -0.50 18.07 -11.06
N SER A 682 -0.40 16.98 -11.81
CA SER A 682 -1.33 15.85 -11.72
C SER A 682 -1.11 14.97 -10.48
N GLY A 683 0.03 15.15 -9.79
CA GLY A 683 0.53 14.24 -8.75
C GLY A 683 1.08 12.93 -9.35
N THR A 684 1.95 12.27 -8.60
CA THR A 684 2.50 10.95 -8.95
C THR A 684 1.62 9.80 -8.44
N GLU A 685 1.70 8.64 -9.09
CA GLU A 685 0.92 7.45 -8.73
C GLU A 685 1.20 7.03 -7.27
N ASN A 686 0.15 6.81 -6.48
CA ASN A 686 0.30 6.40 -5.08
C ASN A 686 -0.55 5.15 -4.75
N THR A 687 0.11 4.01 -4.58
CA THR A 687 -0.57 2.75 -4.27
C THR A 687 -1.12 2.66 -2.83
N ARG A 688 -0.88 3.68 -1.98
CA ARG A 688 -1.35 3.74 -0.59
C ARG A 688 -2.59 4.62 -0.46
N LEU A 689 -3.69 4.01 0.01
CA LEU A 689 -4.91 4.73 0.37
C LEU A 689 -4.67 5.68 1.56
N LYS A 690 -4.71 6.99 1.30
CA LYS A 690 -4.63 8.06 2.30
C LYS A 690 -6.01 8.35 2.87
N GLY A 691 -6.29 7.86 4.08
CA GLY A 691 -7.61 7.99 4.72
C GLY A 691 -8.10 9.43 4.88
N TYR A 692 -7.20 10.40 5.09
CA TYR A 692 -7.56 11.81 5.18
C TYR A 692 -8.07 12.37 3.84
N GLN A 693 -7.45 11.97 2.71
CA GLN A 693 -7.89 12.37 1.37
C GLN A 693 -9.27 11.78 1.05
N VAL A 694 -9.53 10.53 1.47
CA VAL A 694 -10.85 9.90 1.32
C VAL A 694 -11.90 10.64 2.16
N ARG A 695 -11.59 10.97 3.42
CA ARG A 695 -12.47 11.78 4.27
C ARG A 695 -12.73 13.16 3.66
N GLU A 696 -11.70 13.79 3.09
CA GLU A 696 -11.85 15.07 2.40
C GLU A 696 -12.76 14.96 1.18
N ALA A 697 -12.65 13.88 0.38
CA ALA A 697 -13.52 13.62 -0.76
C ALA A 697 -14.99 13.51 -0.34
N LEU A 698 -15.28 12.73 0.71
CA LEU A 698 -16.64 12.49 1.20
C LEU A 698 -17.30 13.76 1.78
N LEU A 699 -16.50 14.72 2.25
CA LEU A 699 -16.97 16.03 2.75
C LEU A 699 -17.01 17.10 1.66
N ASP A 700 -16.62 16.78 0.42
CA ASP A 700 -16.59 17.75 -0.68
C ASP A 700 -17.94 17.79 -1.42
N TYR A 701 -18.57 18.96 -1.45
CA TYR A 701 -19.87 19.13 -2.12
C TYR A 701 -19.77 18.87 -3.63
N GLN A 702 -18.60 19.09 -4.24
CA GLN A 702 -18.40 18.84 -5.67
C GLN A 702 -18.60 17.36 -6.00
N LEU A 703 -18.11 16.43 -5.17
CA LEU A 703 -18.33 14.99 -5.36
C LEU A 703 -19.83 14.66 -5.43
N TRP A 704 -20.60 15.15 -4.47
CA TRP A 704 -22.03 14.89 -4.38
C TRP A 704 -22.83 15.52 -5.53
N CYS A 705 -22.45 16.72 -5.98
CA CYS A 705 -23.04 17.32 -7.16
C CYS A 705 -22.73 16.51 -8.43
N LEU A 706 -21.50 16.03 -8.61
CA LEU A 706 -21.12 15.20 -9.76
C LEU A 706 -21.81 13.82 -9.72
N ALA A 707 -21.92 13.21 -8.54
CA ALA A 707 -22.66 11.96 -8.35
C ALA A 707 -24.16 12.15 -8.64
N ALA A 708 -24.75 13.30 -8.25
CA ALA A 708 -26.14 13.64 -8.57
C ALA A 708 -26.35 13.88 -10.07
N ILE A 709 -25.42 14.56 -10.76
CA ILE A 709 -25.45 14.67 -12.23
C ILE A 709 -25.38 13.27 -12.87
N GLY A 710 -24.54 12.39 -12.35
CA GLY A 710 -24.47 10.99 -12.76
C GLY A 710 -25.77 10.24 -12.59
N LEU A 711 -26.39 10.34 -11.42
CA LEU A 711 -27.69 9.73 -11.14
C LEU A 711 -28.76 10.24 -12.10
N LEU A 712 -28.96 11.56 -12.18
CA LEU A 712 -30.04 12.16 -12.97
C LEU A 712 -29.89 11.91 -14.46
N SER A 713 -28.67 12.00 -15.01
CA SER A 713 -28.43 11.71 -16.44
C SER A 713 -28.67 10.24 -16.76
N ASN A 714 -28.24 9.33 -15.89
CA ASN A 714 -28.37 7.90 -16.14
C ASN A 714 -29.77 7.35 -15.87
N THR A 715 -30.59 8.00 -15.05
CA THR A 715 -32.02 7.72 -14.95
C THR A 715 -32.71 7.88 -16.31
N GLY A 716 -32.38 8.93 -17.06
CA GLY A 716 -32.88 9.11 -18.43
C GLY A 716 -32.23 8.18 -19.45
N ALA A 717 -30.94 7.89 -19.30
CA ALA A 717 -30.22 6.93 -20.15
C ALA A 717 -30.89 5.56 -20.13
N ALA A 718 -31.23 5.09 -18.93
CA ALA A 718 -31.77 3.75 -18.71
C ALA A 718 -33.10 3.51 -19.41
N ALA A 719 -33.89 4.57 -19.65
CA ALA A 719 -35.09 4.52 -20.46
C ALA A 719 -34.78 4.02 -21.89
N LEU A 720 -33.80 4.65 -22.54
CA LEU A 720 -33.40 4.29 -23.90
C LEU A 720 -32.68 2.95 -23.94
N THR A 721 -31.69 2.74 -23.07
CA THR A 721 -30.87 1.52 -23.13
C THR A 721 -31.67 0.27 -22.82
N THR A 722 -32.68 0.36 -21.96
CA THR A 722 -33.48 -0.79 -21.53
C THR A 722 -34.70 -1.03 -22.41
N PHE A 723 -35.35 0.03 -22.90
CA PHE A 723 -36.67 -0.05 -23.53
C PHE A 723 -36.72 0.42 -24.98
N ALA A 724 -35.69 1.02 -25.59
CA ALA A 724 -35.77 1.57 -26.95
C ALA A 724 -36.30 0.56 -27.98
N SER A 725 -35.77 -0.67 -28.02
CA SER A 725 -36.23 -1.73 -28.93
C SER A 725 -37.70 -2.12 -28.69
N ILE A 726 -38.11 -2.17 -27.41
CA ILE A 726 -39.50 -2.45 -27.01
C ILE A 726 -40.42 -1.30 -27.41
N MET A 727 -39.97 -0.05 -27.25
CA MET A 727 -40.71 1.14 -27.64
C MET A 727 -40.91 1.21 -29.15
N PHE A 728 -39.85 0.96 -29.94
CA PHE A 728 -39.99 0.90 -31.40
C PHE A 728 -40.94 -0.22 -31.81
N SER A 729 -40.86 -1.40 -31.22
CA SER A 729 -41.80 -2.47 -31.52
C SER A 729 -43.24 -2.10 -31.12
N GLY A 730 -43.42 -1.45 -29.97
CA GLY A 730 -44.70 -0.93 -29.49
C GLY A 730 -45.29 0.19 -30.36
N MET A 731 -44.48 0.86 -31.18
CA MET A 731 -44.94 1.81 -32.21
C MET A 731 -45.36 1.12 -33.52
N GLY A 732 -45.36 -0.22 -33.57
CA GLY A 732 -45.82 -1.00 -34.73
C GLY A 732 -44.72 -1.45 -35.69
N PHE A 733 -43.44 -1.23 -35.36
CA PHE A 733 -42.32 -1.72 -36.19
C PHE A 733 -42.05 -3.21 -35.92
N SER A 734 -41.64 -3.95 -36.96
CA SER A 734 -41.23 -5.34 -36.81
C SER A 734 -39.97 -5.47 -35.96
N PRO A 735 -39.73 -6.58 -35.23
CA PRO A 735 -38.56 -6.72 -34.36
C PRO A 735 -37.22 -6.42 -35.06
N ARG A 736 -37.08 -6.83 -36.33
CA ARG A 736 -35.88 -6.58 -37.12
C ARG A 736 -35.70 -5.10 -37.47
N VAL A 737 -36.77 -4.39 -37.80
CA VAL A 737 -36.73 -2.94 -38.05
C VAL A 737 -36.50 -2.18 -36.74
N SER A 738 -37.11 -2.62 -35.64
CA SER A 738 -36.87 -2.06 -34.31
C SER A 738 -35.40 -2.11 -33.89
N LEU A 739 -34.65 -3.16 -34.27
CA LEU A 739 -33.18 -3.17 -34.10
C LEU A 739 -32.53 -2.02 -34.88
N LEU A 740 -32.78 -1.92 -36.17
CA LEU A 740 -32.15 -0.92 -37.04
C LEU A 740 -32.46 0.53 -36.61
N LEU A 741 -33.62 0.76 -36.00
CA LEU A 741 -33.99 2.06 -35.43
C LEU A 741 -33.14 2.49 -34.23
N ASN A 742 -32.31 1.60 -33.67
CA ASN A 742 -31.29 1.94 -32.68
C ASN A 742 -30.04 2.60 -33.30
N ILE A 743 -29.81 2.46 -34.61
CA ILE A 743 -28.62 3.04 -35.26
C ILE A 743 -28.60 4.57 -35.12
N PRO A 744 -29.69 5.32 -35.40
CA PRO A 744 -29.68 6.76 -35.18
C PRO A 744 -29.56 7.16 -33.69
N LEU A 745 -30.07 6.36 -32.74
CA LEU A 745 -29.79 6.58 -31.31
C LEU A 745 -28.28 6.55 -31.05
N GLY A 746 -27.60 5.55 -31.60
CA GLY A 746 -26.14 5.41 -31.51
C GLY A 746 -25.40 6.59 -32.15
N ALA A 747 -25.81 7.01 -33.35
CA ALA A 747 -25.25 8.15 -34.06
C ALA A 747 -25.35 9.43 -33.25
N MET A 748 -26.54 9.72 -32.70
CA MET A 748 -26.79 10.92 -31.93
C MET A 748 -26.02 10.93 -30.61
N ALA A 749 -25.93 9.79 -29.92
CA ALA A 749 -25.08 9.66 -28.74
C ALA A 749 -23.60 9.88 -29.09
N PHE A 750 -23.09 9.27 -30.16
CA PHE A 750 -21.70 9.40 -30.61
C PHE A 750 -21.35 10.87 -30.91
N LEU A 751 -22.17 11.55 -31.70
CA LEU A 751 -21.99 12.96 -32.04
C LEU A 751 -22.16 13.88 -30.82
N SER A 752 -23.13 13.59 -29.94
CA SER A 752 -23.36 14.37 -28.73
C SER A 752 -22.15 14.32 -27.80
N VAL A 753 -21.56 13.14 -27.58
CA VAL A 753 -20.37 12.99 -26.75
C VAL A 753 -19.17 13.73 -27.32
N LEU A 754 -18.88 13.57 -28.63
CA LEU A 754 -17.75 14.27 -29.25
C LEU A 754 -17.95 15.80 -29.26
N GLY A 755 -19.17 16.25 -29.57
CA GLY A 755 -19.53 17.66 -29.53
C GLY A 755 -19.42 18.25 -28.13
N ALA A 756 -19.92 17.55 -27.10
CA ALA A 756 -19.81 17.97 -25.70
C ALA A 756 -18.35 17.92 -25.19
N GLY A 757 -17.54 17.00 -25.72
CA GLY A 757 -16.09 16.94 -25.50
C GLY A 757 -15.41 18.22 -25.96
N TYR A 758 -15.63 18.60 -27.22
CA TYR A 758 -15.07 19.81 -27.82
C TYR A 758 -15.61 21.10 -27.18
N LEU A 759 -16.93 21.22 -27.00
CA LEU A 759 -17.53 22.40 -26.37
C LEU A 759 -17.02 22.61 -24.93
N GLY A 760 -16.79 21.52 -24.21
CA GLY A 760 -16.21 21.54 -22.86
C GLY A 760 -14.78 22.08 -22.78
N THR A 761 -14.02 22.09 -23.88
CA THR A 761 -12.68 22.71 -23.95
C THR A 761 -12.71 24.18 -24.38
N THR A 762 -13.87 24.70 -24.81
CA THR A 762 -14.03 26.11 -25.20
C THR A 762 -14.35 27.00 -24.00
N ARG A 763 -14.46 28.33 -24.24
CA ARG A 763 -14.93 29.32 -23.24
C ARG A 763 -16.31 29.02 -22.65
N LEU A 764 -17.08 28.13 -23.27
CA LEU A 764 -18.37 27.68 -22.75
C LEU A 764 -18.19 27.03 -21.37
N GLY A 765 -17.13 26.23 -21.20
CA GLY A 765 -16.85 25.48 -19.99
C GLY A 765 -17.70 24.22 -19.87
N ARG A 766 -17.31 23.32 -18.96
CA ARG A 766 -17.84 21.96 -18.87
C ARG A 766 -19.26 21.94 -18.29
N LEU A 767 -19.52 22.70 -17.23
CA LEU A 767 -20.83 22.69 -16.58
C LEU A 767 -21.91 23.43 -17.38
N ARG A 768 -21.55 24.43 -18.20
CA ARG A 768 -22.50 25.03 -19.15
C ARG A 768 -22.79 24.08 -20.31
N THR A 769 -21.79 23.35 -20.78
CA THR A 769 -21.97 22.31 -21.80
C THR A 769 -22.93 21.22 -21.30
N SER A 770 -22.79 20.80 -20.02
CA SER A 770 -23.72 19.89 -19.37
C SER A 770 -25.16 20.44 -19.37
N ALA A 771 -25.35 21.69 -18.97
CA ALA A 771 -26.67 22.34 -18.96
C ALA A 771 -27.28 22.49 -20.36
N LEU A 772 -26.47 22.81 -21.38
CA LEU A 772 -26.93 22.91 -22.76
C LEU A 772 -27.35 21.55 -23.33
N ALA A 773 -26.64 20.48 -22.96
CA ALA A 773 -27.01 19.12 -23.35
C ALA A 773 -28.33 18.65 -22.73
N CYS A 774 -28.84 19.29 -21.67
CA CYS A 774 -30.18 19.01 -21.16
C CYS A 774 -31.30 19.50 -22.10
N LEU A 775 -31.08 20.55 -22.89
CA LEU A 775 -32.16 21.19 -23.67
C LEU A 775 -32.74 20.24 -24.74
N PRO A 776 -31.90 19.55 -25.56
CA PRO A 776 -32.42 18.54 -26.50
C PRO A 776 -33.14 17.40 -25.77
N VAL A 777 -32.67 16.98 -24.60
CA VAL A 777 -33.31 15.89 -23.84
C VAL A 777 -34.69 16.30 -23.33
N ILE A 778 -34.83 17.50 -22.79
CA ILE A 778 -36.11 18.06 -22.33
C ILE A 778 -37.08 18.17 -23.51
N LEU A 779 -36.61 18.67 -24.66
CA LEU A 779 -37.40 18.72 -25.89
C LEU A 779 -37.81 17.31 -26.34
N GLY A 780 -36.88 16.36 -26.36
CA GLY A 780 -37.13 14.97 -26.74
C GLY A 780 -38.17 14.29 -25.86
N CYS A 781 -38.06 14.44 -24.54
CA CYS A 781 -39.07 13.94 -23.60
C CYS A 781 -40.43 14.59 -23.83
N SER A 782 -40.46 15.90 -24.08
CA SER A 782 -41.69 16.65 -24.35
C SER A 782 -42.38 16.17 -25.64
N LEU A 783 -41.61 15.88 -26.69
CA LEU A 783 -42.12 15.35 -27.95
C LEU A 783 -42.70 13.94 -27.76
N VAL A 784 -41.99 13.04 -27.08
CA VAL A 784 -42.46 11.67 -26.85
C VAL A 784 -43.74 11.66 -26.00
N TRP A 785 -43.80 12.53 -24.99
CA TRP A 785 -44.93 12.68 -24.07
C TRP A 785 -46.17 13.29 -24.73
N LYS A 786 -46.02 14.39 -25.48
CA LYS A 786 -47.16 15.17 -25.97
C LYS A 786 -47.65 14.77 -27.36
N LEU A 787 -46.80 14.19 -28.22
CA LEU A 787 -47.24 13.85 -29.57
C LEU A 787 -48.20 12.64 -29.55
N PRO A 788 -49.25 12.66 -30.40
CA PRO A 788 -50.17 11.55 -30.53
C PRO A 788 -49.50 10.35 -31.20
N SER A 789 -50.05 9.14 -30.99
CA SER A 789 -49.53 7.90 -31.60
C SER A 789 -49.65 7.88 -33.13
N SER A 790 -50.49 8.76 -33.71
CA SER A 790 -50.59 8.99 -35.15
C SER A 790 -49.36 9.65 -35.77
N GLN A 791 -48.43 10.19 -34.96
CA GLN A 791 -47.20 10.84 -35.41
C GLN A 791 -45.95 10.09 -34.91
N PRO A 792 -45.72 8.83 -35.33
CA PRO A 792 -44.61 8.02 -34.83
C PRO A 792 -43.25 8.63 -35.16
N GLY A 793 -43.10 9.32 -36.31
CA GLY A 793 -41.84 9.97 -36.69
C GLY A 793 -41.38 11.03 -35.71
N GLY A 794 -42.29 11.88 -35.21
CA GLY A 794 -41.96 12.91 -34.21
C GLY A 794 -41.60 12.33 -32.84
N ARG A 795 -42.22 11.21 -32.45
CA ARG A 795 -41.88 10.48 -31.21
C ARG A 795 -40.52 9.80 -31.32
N ILE A 796 -40.22 9.18 -32.47
CA ILE A 796 -38.90 8.58 -32.74
C ILE A 796 -37.81 9.67 -32.73
N PHE A 797 -38.05 10.81 -33.37
CA PHE A 797 -37.14 11.95 -33.31
C PHE A 797 -36.92 12.43 -31.87
N GLY A 798 -37.99 12.46 -31.06
CA GLY A 798 -37.89 12.74 -29.63
C GLY A 798 -36.98 11.77 -28.88
N LEU A 799 -37.08 10.46 -29.15
CA LEU A 799 -36.17 9.45 -28.57
C LEU A 799 -34.71 9.69 -29.00
N TYR A 800 -34.47 10.09 -30.25
CA TYR A 800 -33.14 10.44 -30.73
C TYR A 800 -32.53 11.63 -29.98
N LEU A 801 -33.32 12.66 -29.70
CA LEU A 801 -32.86 13.83 -28.92
C LEU A 801 -32.54 13.50 -27.46
N ILE A 802 -33.19 12.48 -26.87
CA ILE A 802 -32.86 12.05 -25.50
C ILE A 802 -31.41 11.54 -25.40
N SER A 803 -30.82 11.04 -26.48
CA SER A 803 -29.42 10.57 -26.53
C SER A 803 -28.39 11.62 -26.13
N PHE A 804 -28.74 12.91 -26.11
CA PHE A 804 -27.90 13.99 -25.61
C PHE A 804 -27.59 13.89 -24.10
N PHE A 805 -28.28 13.02 -23.34
CA PHE A 805 -27.91 12.74 -21.95
C PHE A 805 -26.43 12.34 -21.81
N SER A 806 -25.89 11.67 -22.83
CA SER A 806 -24.51 11.19 -22.87
C SER A 806 -23.50 12.34 -22.80
N GLY A 807 -23.86 13.50 -23.36
CA GLY A 807 -23.07 14.73 -23.25
C GLY A 807 -23.01 15.29 -21.82
N CYS A 808 -24.09 15.19 -21.04
CA CYS A 808 -24.09 15.57 -19.62
C CYS A 808 -23.21 14.63 -18.79
N TRP A 809 -23.36 13.32 -19.00
CA TRP A 809 -22.60 12.31 -18.26
C TRP A 809 -21.10 12.39 -18.53
N LEU A 810 -20.69 12.68 -19.77
CA LEU A 810 -19.29 12.93 -20.12
C LEU A 810 -18.66 14.02 -19.23
N GLN A 811 -19.38 15.12 -18.97
CA GLN A 811 -18.84 16.21 -18.15
C GLN A 811 -18.59 15.75 -16.70
N ALA A 812 -19.46 14.89 -16.17
CA ALA A 812 -19.29 14.33 -14.83
C ALA A 812 -18.05 13.43 -14.75
N ILE A 813 -17.85 12.55 -15.73
CA ILE A 813 -16.65 11.69 -15.84
C ILE A 813 -15.38 12.55 -15.86
N SER A 814 -15.32 13.53 -16.76
CA SER A 814 -14.13 14.34 -16.97
C SER A 814 -13.81 15.27 -15.80
N LEU A 815 -14.82 15.89 -15.18
CA LEU A 815 -14.62 16.69 -13.95
C LEU A 815 -14.21 15.79 -12.78
N GLY A 816 -14.69 14.55 -12.74
CA GLY A 816 -14.34 13.56 -11.72
C GLY A 816 -12.86 13.21 -11.66
N THR A 817 -12.15 13.28 -12.78
CA THR A 817 -10.72 13.00 -12.85
C THR A 817 -9.87 14.26 -12.82
N SER A 818 -10.31 15.31 -13.53
CA SER A 818 -9.45 16.47 -13.77
C SER A 818 -9.70 17.64 -12.82
N ASN A 819 -10.77 17.63 -12.02
CA ASN A 819 -11.17 18.76 -11.17
C ASN A 819 -10.95 18.49 -9.67
N VAL A 820 -10.04 17.58 -9.36
CA VAL A 820 -9.67 17.11 -8.03
C VAL A 820 -8.20 16.69 -8.06
N ALA A 821 -7.46 16.96 -6.98
CA ALA A 821 -6.07 16.54 -6.80
C ALA A 821 -5.91 15.66 -5.57
N GLY A 822 -4.82 14.90 -5.50
CA GLY A 822 -4.60 13.83 -4.54
C GLY A 822 -5.08 12.48 -5.08
N TYR A 823 -4.21 11.49 -5.10
CA TYR A 823 -4.44 10.19 -5.74
C TYR A 823 -5.57 9.39 -5.07
N SER A 824 -5.60 9.37 -3.74
CA SER A 824 -6.68 8.71 -2.99
C SER A 824 -8.00 9.50 -3.07
N LYS A 825 -7.94 10.83 -3.17
CA LYS A 825 -9.11 11.69 -3.39
C LYS A 825 -9.70 11.45 -4.79
N LYS A 826 -8.87 11.42 -5.84
CA LYS A 826 -9.22 11.06 -7.23
C LYS A 826 -9.89 9.69 -7.30
N GLY A 827 -9.33 8.69 -6.62
CA GLY A 827 -9.93 7.35 -6.53
C GLY A 827 -11.33 7.36 -5.88
N ALA A 828 -11.50 8.10 -4.78
CA ALA A 828 -12.80 8.25 -4.13
C ALA A 828 -13.82 8.99 -5.01
N TYR A 829 -13.38 10.01 -5.75
CA TYR A 829 -14.20 10.72 -6.73
C TYR A 829 -14.68 9.82 -7.87
N ALA A 830 -13.75 9.06 -8.46
CA ALA A 830 -14.08 8.09 -9.51
C ALA A 830 -15.13 7.08 -9.02
N ALA A 831 -14.92 6.48 -7.84
CA ALA A 831 -15.89 5.54 -7.26
C ALA A 831 -17.25 6.19 -6.98
N GLY A 832 -17.29 7.37 -6.35
CA GLY A 832 -18.53 8.06 -6.02
C GLY A 832 -19.37 8.45 -7.25
N ILE A 833 -18.73 8.84 -8.34
CA ILE A 833 -19.40 9.19 -9.61
C ILE A 833 -20.04 7.94 -10.24
N TRP A 834 -19.34 6.79 -10.23
CA TRP A 834 -19.89 5.53 -10.73
C TRP A 834 -20.97 4.92 -9.83
N ILE A 835 -20.96 5.21 -8.53
CA ILE A 835 -22.09 4.91 -7.64
C ILE A 835 -23.34 5.70 -8.05
N GLY A 836 -23.20 6.99 -8.36
CA GLY A 836 -24.28 7.81 -8.93
C GLY A 836 -24.83 7.23 -10.23
N TYR A 837 -23.95 6.81 -11.14
CA TYR A 837 -24.32 6.08 -12.37
C TYR A 837 -25.14 4.82 -12.08
N CYS A 838 -24.73 4.00 -11.11
CA CYS A 838 -25.45 2.77 -10.77
C CYS A 838 -26.85 3.09 -10.22
N PHE A 839 -26.98 4.06 -9.31
CA PHE A 839 -28.30 4.46 -8.80
C PHE A 839 -29.21 4.98 -9.89
N GLY A 840 -28.70 5.80 -10.82
CA GLY A 840 -29.48 6.28 -11.97
C GLY A 840 -30.01 5.12 -12.83
N ASN A 841 -29.15 4.15 -13.14
CA ASN A 841 -29.55 2.98 -13.93
C ASN A 841 -30.41 1.95 -13.15
N ILE A 842 -30.48 2.04 -11.82
CA ILE A 842 -31.45 1.27 -11.01
C ILE A 842 -32.80 1.97 -10.99
N ILE A 843 -32.82 3.30 -10.78
CA ILE A 843 -34.06 4.08 -10.69
C ILE A 843 -34.76 4.17 -12.05
N GLY A 844 -34.00 4.38 -13.14
CA GLY A 844 -34.56 4.56 -14.47
C GLY A 844 -35.52 3.43 -14.91
N PRO A 845 -35.12 2.15 -14.89
CA PRO A 845 -36.01 1.05 -15.28
C PRO A 845 -37.24 0.86 -14.38
N LEU A 846 -37.19 1.37 -13.14
CA LEU A 846 -38.34 1.35 -12.23
C LEU A 846 -39.39 2.41 -12.60
N LEU A 847 -39.03 3.46 -13.34
CA LEU A 847 -39.97 4.45 -13.87
C LEU A 847 -40.78 3.93 -15.06
N PHE A 848 -40.31 2.88 -15.74
CA PHE A 848 -40.90 2.31 -16.96
C PHE A 848 -41.61 0.98 -16.67
N ASP A 849 -42.72 1.08 -15.95
CA ASP A 849 -43.61 -0.05 -15.62
C ASP A 849 -44.41 -0.50 -16.86
N ALA A 850 -44.64 -1.82 -16.99
CA ALA A 850 -45.43 -2.41 -18.07
C ALA A 850 -46.86 -1.83 -18.15
N LYS A 851 -47.41 -1.34 -17.04
CA LYS A 851 -48.73 -0.68 -17.04
C LYS A 851 -48.79 0.62 -17.85
N TYR A 852 -47.64 1.27 -18.08
CA TYR A 852 -47.54 2.49 -18.88
C TYR A 852 -47.21 2.18 -20.36
N ALA A 853 -46.98 0.91 -20.71
CA ALA A 853 -46.76 0.49 -22.08
C ALA A 853 -48.04 0.65 -22.93
N PRO A 854 -47.93 0.90 -24.24
CA PRO A 854 -46.70 1.05 -25.03
C PRO A 854 -46.16 2.49 -25.08
N ARG A 855 -46.87 3.47 -24.51
CA ARG A 855 -46.54 4.90 -24.69
C ARG A 855 -45.54 5.45 -23.67
N TYR A 856 -45.58 4.99 -22.43
CA TYR A 856 -44.72 5.39 -21.30
C TYR A 856 -44.75 6.91 -20.99
N ASP A 857 -45.89 7.56 -21.20
CA ASP A 857 -46.04 9.02 -21.11
C ASP A 857 -45.67 9.56 -19.71
N GLU A 858 -46.11 8.89 -18.65
CA GLU A 858 -45.79 9.21 -17.25
C GLU A 858 -44.30 9.05 -16.96
N SER A 859 -43.66 8.03 -17.53
CA SER A 859 -42.23 7.76 -17.36
C SER A 859 -41.36 8.89 -17.93
N PHE A 860 -41.73 9.45 -19.10
CA PHE A 860 -41.00 10.58 -19.70
C PHE A 860 -41.17 11.89 -18.93
N THR A 861 -42.26 12.06 -18.20
CA THR A 861 -42.42 13.19 -17.28
C THR A 861 -41.40 13.12 -16.15
N GLY A 862 -41.15 11.92 -15.61
CA GLY A 862 -40.10 11.68 -14.61
C GLY A 862 -38.69 11.98 -15.13
N VAL A 863 -38.40 11.60 -16.39
CA VAL A 863 -37.11 11.92 -17.04
C VAL A 863 -36.97 13.44 -17.25
N LEU A 864 -38.04 14.14 -17.64
CA LEU A 864 -38.02 15.60 -17.81
C LEU A 864 -37.67 16.33 -16.51
N ILE A 865 -38.24 15.88 -15.37
CA ILE A 865 -37.90 16.40 -14.05
C ILE A 865 -36.40 16.20 -13.77
N CYS A 866 -35.86 15.02 -14.07
CA CYS A 866 -34.44 14.72 -13.85
C CYS A 866 -33.52 15.69 -14.61
N PHE A 867 -33.78 15.98 -15.89
CA PHE A 867 -32.93 16.88 -16.69
C PHE A 867 -33.11 18.36 -16.34
N THR A 868 -34.30 18.75 -15.88
CA THR A 868 -34.54 20.09 -15.35
C THR A 868 -33.71 20.30 -14.07
N THR A 869 -33.77 19.34 -13.13
CA THR A 869 -32.95 19.37 -11.91
C THR A 869 -31.46 19.29 -12.22
N LEU A 870 -31.03 18.47 -13.19
CA LEU A 870 -29.63 18.36 -13.60
C LEU A 870 -29.08 19.69 -14.13
N CYS A 871 -29.89 20.42 -14.92
CA CYS A 871 -29.54 21.74 -15.44
C CYS A 871 -29.26 22.72 -14.30
N VAL A 872 -30.17 22.77 -13.30
CA VAL A 872 -30.02 23.62 -12.11
C VAL A 872 -28.76 23.25 -11.31
N ILE A 873 -28.53 21.96 -11.06
CA ILE A 873 -27.34 21.49 -10.32
C ILE A 873 -26.06 21.85 -11.08
N SER A 874 -26.02 21.70 -12.41
CA SER A 874 -24.85 22.01 -13.23
C SER A 874 -24.49 23.50 -13.14
N LEU A 875 -25.50 24.38 -13.28
CA LEU A 875 -25.29 25.83 -13.18
C LEU A 875 -24.96 26.28 -11.75
N GLY A 876 -25.57 25.65 -10.74
CA GLY A 876 -25.30 25.90 -9.33
C GLY A 876 -23.87 25.51 -8.94
N LEU A 877 -23.41 24.31 -9.33
CA LEU A 877 -22.04 23.86 -9.10
C LEU A 877 -21.03 24.83 -9.76
N ARG A 878 -21.33 25.29 -10.98
CA ARG A 878 -20.48 26.26 -11.68
C ARG A 878 -20.33 27.55 -10.88
N PHE A 879 -21.44 28.07 -10.35
CA PHE A 879 -21.42 29.28 -9.52
C PHE A 879 -20.57 29.09 -8.25
N LEU A 880 -20.73 27.95 -7.57
CA LEU A 880 -19.97 27.63 -6.35
C LEU A 880 -18.46 27.52 -6.64
N LEU A 881 -18.07 26.84 -7.71
CA LEU A 881 -16.66 26.71 -8.10
C LEU A 881 -16.06 28.04 -8.56
N ALA A 882 -16.82 28.87 -9.29
CA ALA A 882 -16.37 30.21 -9.68
C ALA A 882 -16.12 31.10 -8.46
N ARG A 883 -17.02 31.06 -7.46
CA ARG A 883 -16.84 31.76 -6.18
C ARG A 883 -15.61 31.25 -5.41
N ARG A 884 -15.37 29.93 -5.43
CA ARG A 884 -14.21 29.30 -4.79
C ARG A 884 -12.89 29.70 -5.45
N ASN A 885 -12.85 29.78 -6.79
CA ASN A 885 -11.70 30.28 -7.53
C ASN A 885 -11.43 31.76 -7.23
N ALA A 886 -12.45 32.61 -7.32
CA ALA A 886 -12.31 34.05 -7.03
C ALA A 886 -11.78 34.31 -5.61
N GLY A 887 -12.26 33.55 -4.62
CA GLY A 887 -11.75 33.62 -3.24
C GLY A 887 -10.29 33.17 -3.10
N ARG A 888 -9.84 32.23 -3.93
CA ARG A 888 -8.42 31.82 -3.96
C ARG A 888 -7.54 32.81 -4.69
N ASP A 889 -7.98 33.36 -5.82
CA ASP A 889 -7.24 34.38 -6.56
C ASP A 889 -7.02 35.62 -5.68
N ALA A 890 -8.04 36.03 -4.92
CA ALA A 890 -7.94 37.12 -3.96
C ALA A 890 -6.95 36.85 -2.81
N LYS A 891 -6.79 35.59 -2.39
CA LYS A 891 -5.99 35.22 -1.21
C LYS A 891 -4.55 34.81 -1.53
N TYR A 892 -4.32 34.19 -2.69
CA TYR A 892 -3.06 33.53 -3.03
C TYR A 892 -2.46 34.00 -4.37
N GLY A 893 -3.15 34.85 -5.14
CA GLY A 893 -2.67 35.31 -6.44
C GLY A 893 -2.78 34.24 -7.55
N ALA A 894 -2.02 34.42 -8.64
CA ALA A 894 -2.03 33.53 -9.79
C ALA A 894 -1.47 32.13 -9.46
N PRO A 895 -1.93 31.07 -10.14
CA PRO A 895 -1.46 29.70 -9.88
C PRO A 895 0.02 29.51 -10.29
N GLU A 896 0.80 28.88 -9.40
CA GLU A 896 2.23 28.54 -9.60
C GLU A 896 2.47 27.02 -9.74
N PHE A 897 3.63 26.62 -10.29
CA PHE A 897 3.96 25.21 -10.65
C PHE A 897 4.76 24.41 -9.59
N GLN A 898 4.93 24.93 -8.37
CA GLN A 898 5.86 24.36 -7.38
C GLN A 898 5.49 22.96 -6.83
N HIS A 899 4.22 22.57 -6.79
CA HIS A 899 3.74 21.33 -6.14
C HIS A 899 3.24 20.26 -7.12
N GLY A 900 3.81 20.20 -8.32
CA GLY A 900 3.19 19.44 -9.40
C GLY A 900 3.27 17.92 -9.32
N LEU A 901 4.32 17.43 -8.67
CA LEU A 901 4.57 16.01 -8.48
C LEU A 901 4.11 15.52 -7.08
N ASP A 902 3.74 16.46 -6.20
CA ASP A 902 3.33 16.17 -4.83
C ASP A 902 1.90 15.60 -4.81
N ASP A 903 1.73 14.46 -4.15
CA ASP A 903 0.40 13.85 -3.94
C ASP A 903 -0.36 14.53 -2.77
N ILE A 904 -0.66 15.82 -2.93
CA ILE A 904 -1.46 16.66 -2.04
C ILE A 904 -2.85 16.96 -2.63
N THR A 905 -3.85 17.24 -1.79
CA THR A 905 -5.23 17.46 -2.28
C THR A 905 -5.42 18.81 -2.95
N ASP A 906 -6.50 18.99 -3.72
CA ASP A 906 -6.85 20.29 -4.31
C ASP A 906 -7.11 21.37 -3.25
N LYS A 907 -7.47 21.00 -2.01
CA LYS A 907 -7.59 21.94 -0.89
C LYS A 907 -6.22 22.36 -0.34
N GLU A 908 -5.27 21.43 -0.27
CA GLU A 908 -3.91 21.67 0.21
C GLU A 908 -3.08 22.45 -0.81
N ASN A 909 -3.21 22.13 -2.10
CA ASN A 909 -2.53 22.83 -3.18
C ASN A 909 -3.16 24.22 -3.40
N LYS A 910 -2.50 25.27 -2.89
CA LYS A 910 -2.94 26.68 -3.00
C LYS A 910 -2.98 27.18 -4.45
N SER A 911 -2.15 26.62 -5.31
CA SER A 911 -2.11 26.92 -6.75
C SER A 911 -3.21 26.22 -7.55
N PHE A 912 -3.93 25.25 -6.98
CA PHE A 912 -4.99 24.55 -7.70
C PHE A 912 -6.19 25.48 -7.98
N ARG A 913 -6.75 25.41 -9.19
CA ARG A 913 -7.98 26.09 -9.61
C ARG A 913 -8.94 25.10 -10.23
N TRP A 914 -10.22 25.22 -9.87
CA TRP A 914 -11.25 24.33 -10.37
C TRP A 914 -11.70 24.76 -11.77
N THR A 915 -11.81 23.81 -12.69
CA THR A 915 -12.44 24.01 -13.99
C THR A 915 -13.94 24.27 -13.81
N LEU A 916 -14.47 25.22 -14.59
CA LEU A 916 -15.87 25.68 -14.53
C LEU A 916 -16.79 25.03 -15.56
#